data_AF-A0A8N4EWM4-F1
#
_entry.id   AF-A0A8N4EWM4-F1
#
_cell.length_a   1.000
_cell.length_b   1.000
_cell.length_c   1.000
_cell.angle_alpha   90.00
_cell.angle_beta   90.00
_cell.angle_gamma   90.00
#
_symmetry.space_group_name_H-M   'P 1'
#
loop_
_entity.id
_entity.type
_entity.pdbx_description
1 polymer ?
#
loop_
_entity_poly.entity_id
_entity_poly.type
_entity_poly.pdbx_seq_one_letter_code
_entity_poly.pdbx_strand_id
1 'polypeptide(L)'
;MRPEELVKLKQGAMKKRKAPSSSTADVQKRSKTLGKSQKKMGHYSTALINSLKDTKTELVEACEKQKAIEASEAKANVATTKVKSKAEAVEAEVAHLKKALEEAEALKAKVKANLASKKKSRWIQAFWTEKRNKREKKELKEESEEPLEKKEPQELVRCDCCDCAFAQYHAKRLPIALPLRTQIDNLEEDLYWAQRDVVKTVQLQSNLHLAEDMIRELNQVVDIKRSAADVIRHELISARQTITDLLKALSRDRFAMTKLHIKLTESTVAANYAKATVRQLEDRLVMTLCNVTLEVMEVSVMAMDVSFEESKSGNSTQNVFLAQHCQQNRQSHTRFLSSSCALSMRSAHLLQGCRLAWPDKSAMWLHTLTKHRIDLGNRASIHCNAAQCTSAVSSFEKIDFLKLQNGSDIRGVAVAGVKGEPVNLTEPVTKAIAASFAAWLLEKKKPAESKRLRISVGHDSRISAQKLQDAVSHGIASIGVDVIQYGLASTPAMFNSTLTEDENFLCPVDGSIMITASHLPYNRNGFKFFTGAGGLGKADIKDILEHAANIYEKFTDTSLKESEEAANAAVRKVDYMTGYTADLVAAVRRDAGNVEKPLEGFHIIVDAGNGAGGFFAGKVLEPLGVVTTGSQFLEPDGMFPNHIPNPEDKAAMKAITQAVLENKADLGIIFDTDVDRSAAVDSSGREFNRNRLIALMSALVLEEHPGTTIVTDSVTSDGLTSFIEKKLGGKHHRFKRGYKNVIDEAIRLNSIGEESHLAIETSGHGALKENHWLDDGAYLMVKLLNKLASARASGSGSGGKVLIDLIDGLEEAAVAVELRLKIDQNHADLKGGSFRDYGEAVLKHLENTTSSDPKLKKASNTYEGVRVSGHGGWFLLRLSLHDPVLPLNIEAPSNEDAVKLGLAVLAAVKKFAALDTSALDKFVQQ
;
A
#
# COMPACT_ATOMS: atom_id res chain seq x y z
N MET A 1 -61.24 0.37 -12.81
CA MET A 1 -62.63 -0.08 -12.56
C MET A 1 -63.00 -1.18 -13.56
N ARG A 2 -63.78 -2.17 -13.11
CA ARG A 2 -64.26 -3.32 -13.91
C ARG A 2 -65.41 -2.91 -14.85
N PRO A 3 -65.66 -3.67 -15.95
CA PRO A 3 -66.34 -3.18 -17.14
C PRO A 3 -67.85 -3.46 -17.14
N GLU A 4 -68.67 -2.48 -16.76
CA GLU A 4 -70.14 -2.56 -16.95
C GLU A 4 -70.83 -1.24 -17.35
N GLU A 5 -70.12 -0.10 -17.45
CA GLU A 5 -70.77 1.21 -17.70
C GLU A 5 -70.70 1.76 -19.14
N LEU A 6 -70.14 1.03 -20.10
CA LEU A 6 -70.05 1.49 -21.51
C LEU A 6 -71.19 1.02 -22.42
N VAL A 7 -72.31 0.57 -21.82
CA VAL A 7 -73.56 0.25 -22.52
C VAL A 7 -74.46 1.48 -22.74
N LYS A 8 -74.13 2.67 -22.19
CA LYS A 8 -74.97 3.87 -22.32
C LYS A 8 -74.66 4.86 -23.46
N LEU A 9 -73.77 4.52 -24.40
CA LEU A 9 -73.48 5.39 -25.57
C LEU A 9 -73.94 4.82 -26.93
N LYS A 10 -74.92 3.89 -26.92
CA LYS A 10 -75.48 3.27 -28.16
C LYS A 10 -76.99 3.47 -28.38
N GLN A 11 -77.65 4.40 -27.71
CA GLN A 11 -79.08 4.69 -27.96
C GLN A 11 -79.41 6.19 -28.04
N GLY A 12 -78.80 6.88 -28.99
CA GLY A 12 -79.06 8.30 -29.21
C GLY A 12 -78.79 8.79 -30.64
N ALA A 13 -79.00 7.98 -31.67
CA ALA A 13 -79.00 8.47 -33.06
C ALA A 13 -79.61 7.46 -34.05
N MET A 14 -80.92 7.22 -34.01
CA MET A 14 -81.68 6.75 -35.17
C MET A 14 -83.14 7.15 -35.05
N LYS A 15 -83.58 8.14 -35.84
CA LYS A 15 -84.84 8.12 -36.63
C LYS A 15 -85.18 9.50 -37.20
N LYS A 16 -85.08 9.64 -38.53
CA LYS A 16 -86.17 9.98 -39.49
C LYS A 16 -85.53 10.18 -40.88
N ARG A 17 -85.75 9.22 -41.81
CA ARG A 17 -86.70 9.25 -42.98
C ARG A 17 -86.22 10.18 -44.11
N LYS A 18 -86.37 9.93 -45.41
CA LYS A 18 -86.76 8.85 -46.35
C LYS A 18 -86.47 9.46 -47.74
N ALA A 19 -86.04 8.68 -48.74
CA ALA A 19 -85.87 9.12 -50.16
C ALA A 19 -87.25 9.39 -50.83
N PRO A 20 -87.41 10.10 -51.99
CA PRO A 20 -86.83 9.68 -53.29
C PRO A 20 -86.58 10.76 -54.40
N SER A 21 -85.98 10.26 -55.50
CA SER A 21 -86.22 10.57 -56.93
C SER A 21 -85.96 11.96 -57.54
N SER A 22 -84.84 12.01 -58.28
CA SER A 22 -84.66 12.46 -59.68
C SER A 22 -85.12 13.86 -60.13
N SER A 23 -84.12 14.70 -60.44
CA SER A 23 -84.02 15.27 -61.80
C SER A 23 -82.55 15.38 -62.22
N THR A 24 -82.32 15.14 -63.50
CA THR A 24 -81.05 14.90 -64.18
C THR A 24 -80.35 16.21 -64.50
N ALA A 25 -79.45 16.66 -63.63
CA ALA A 25 -78.46 17.69 -63.97
C ALA A 25 -77.15 17.62 -63.15
N ASP A 26 -76.84 16.48 -62.50
CA ASP A 26 -75.72 16.42 -61.52
C ASP A 26 -74.87 15.13 -61.61
N VAL A 27 -74.81 14.51 -62.80
CA VAL A 27 -74.11 13.24 -63.02
C VAL A 27 -72.61 13.43 -63.36
N GLN A 28 -72.17 14.62 -63.79
CA GLN A 28 -70.76 14.85 -64.13
C GLN A 28 -69.87 15.32 -62.96
N LYS A 29 -70.42 15.63 -61.79
CA LYS A 29 -69.65 16.01 -60.58
C LYS A 29 -69.51 14.90 -59.53
N ARG A 30 -70.24 13.77 -59.63
CA ARG A 30 -70.19 12.67 -58.65
C ARG A 30 -69.21 11.54 -58.94
N SER A 31 -68.70 11.42 -60.17
CA SER A 31 -67.67 10.41 -60.51
C SER A 31 -66.28 10.74 -59.91
N LYS A 32 -65.91 12.02 -59.81
CA LYS A 32 -64.60 12.44 -59.24
C LYS A 32 -64.55 12.41 -57.70
N THR A 33 -65.69 12.35 -57.01
CA THR A 33 -65.75 12.37 -55.54
C THR A 33 -65.86 10.97 -54.93
N LEU A 34 -66.47 10.00 -55.63
CA LEU A 34 -66.50 8.60 -55.17
C LEU A 34 -65.11 7.91 -55.22
N GLY A 35 -64.28 8.23 -56.23
CA GLY A 35 -62.92 7.69 -56.33
C GLY A 35 -61.96 8.17 -55.22
N LYS A 36 -62.23 9.31 -54.58
CA LYS A 36 -61.43 9.82 -53.45
C LYS A 36 -61.86 9.25 -52.09
N SER A 37 -63.14 8.92 -51.91
CA SER A 37 -63.64 8.32 -50.66
C SER A 37 -63.36 6.82 -50.54
N GLN A 38 -63.38 6.05 -51.65
CA GLN A 38 -62.99 4.63 -51.61
C GLN A 38 -61.48 4.43 -51.36
N LYS A 39 -60.61 5.31 -51.88
CA LYS A 39 -59.17 5.29 -51.57
C LYS A 39 -58.89 5.61 -50.09
N LYS A 40 -59.62 6.55 -49.47
CA LYS A 40 -59.47 6.86 -48.04
C LYS A 40 -59.95 5.71 -47.13
N MET A 41 -61.09 5.07 -47.42
CA MET A 41 -61.56 3.93 -46.58
C MET A 41 -60.66 2.70 -46.69
N GLY A 42 -60.05 2.43 -47.85
CA GLY A 42 -59.05 1.36 -47.99
C GLY A 42 -57.82 1.60 -47.11
N HIS A 43 -57.32 2.84 -47.04
CA HIS A 43 -56.13 3.17 -46.24
C HIS A 43 -56.39 3.09 -44.73
N TYR A 44 -57.58 3.50 -44.26
CA TYR A 44 -57.94 3.36 -42.84
C TYR A 44 -58.15 1.89 -42.44
N SER A 45 -58.69 1.05 -43.33
CA SER A 45 -58.84 -0.39 -43.07
C SER A 45 -57.50 -1.11 -43.00
N THR A 46 -56.57 -0.82 -43.91
CA THR A 46 -55.23 -1.42 -43.90
C THR A 46 -54.39 -0.94 -42.71
N ALA A 47 -54.48 0.35 -42.34
CA ALA A 47 -53.79 0.89 -41.18
C ALA A 47 -54.30 0.28 -39.85
N LEU A 48 -55.62 0.08 -39.72
CA LEU A 48 -56.21 -0.54 -38.53
C LEU A 48 -55.87 -2.04 -38.44
N ILE A 49 -55.87 -2.76 -39.57
CA ILE A 49 -55.48 -4.17 -39.62
C ILE A 49 -53.99 -4.34 -39.29
N ASN A 50 -53.12 -3.45 -39.78
CA ASN A 50 -51.70 -3.48 -39.45
C ASN A 50 -51.48 -3.15 -37.98
N SER A 51 -52.13 -2.10 -37.45
CA SER A 51 -52.06 -1.76 -36.03
C SER A 51 -52.52 -2.92 -35.13
N LEU A 52 -53.62 -3.61 -35.46
CA LEU A 52 -54.08 -4.78 -34.70
C LEU A 52 -53.15 -6.00 -34.82
N LYS A 53 -52.47 -6.17 -35.95
CA LYS A 53 -51.44 -7.21 -36.12
C LYS A 53 -50.20 -6.87 -35.31
N ASP A 54 -49.80 -5.62 -35.26
CA ASP A 54 -48.66 -5.15 -34.47
C ASP A 54 -48.96 -5.32 -32.97
N THR A 55 -50.14 -4.92 -32.51
CA THR A 55 -50.55 -5.12 -31.10
C THR A 55 -50.67 -6.61 -30.72
N LYS A 56 -51.13 -7.47 -31.65
CA LYS A 56 -51.16 -8.93 -31.41
C LYS A 56 -49.75 -9.51 -31.33
N THR A 57 -48.84 -9.04 -32.17
CA THR A 57 -47.43 -9.49 -32.15
C THR A 57 -46.74 -9.05 -30.87
N GLU A 58 -46.96 -7.81 -30.43
CA GLU A 58 -46.47 -7.28 -29.15
C GLU A 58 -47.03 -8.06 -27.94
N LEU A 59 -48.32 -8.42 -27.96
CA LEU A 59 -48.94 -9.23 -26.90
C LEU A 59 -48.41 -10.67 -26.85
N VAL A 60 -48.11 -11.27 -27.99
CA VAL A 60 -47.50 -12.61 -28.06
C VAL A 60 -46.06 -12.56 -27.54
N GLU A 61 -45.28 -11.55 -27.94
CA GLU A 61 -43.93 -11.33 -27.40
C GLU A 61 -43.94 -11.08 -25.89
N ALA A 62 -44.90 -10.31 -25.38
CA ALA A 62 -45.04 -10.06 -23.95
C ALA A 62 -45.38 -11.35 -23.18
N CYS A 63 -46.22 -12.21 -23.75
CA CYS A 63 -46.62 -13.48 -23.14
C CYS A 63 -45.48 -14.51 -23.14
N GLU A 64 -44.65 -14.56 -24.20
CA GLU A 64 -43.44 -15.39 -24.23
C GLU A 64 -42.37 -14.87 -23.26
N LYS A 65 -42.21 -13.54 -23.14
CA LYS A 65 -41.31 -12.91 -22.15
C LYS A 65 -41.77 -13.19 -20.71
N GLN A 66 -43.07 -13.18 -20.44
CA GLN A 66 -43.64 -13.54 -19.13
C GLN A 66 -43.34 -15.00 -18.75
N LYS A 67 -43.48 -15.94 -19.69
CA LYS A 67 -43.12 -17.35 -19.46
C LYS A 67 -41.63 -17.56 -19.20
N ALA A 68 -40.76 -16.77 -19.84
CA ALA A 68 -39.31 -16.81 -19.60
C ALA A 68 -38.93 -16.27 -18.20
N ILE A 69 -39.68 -15.29 -17.69
CA ILE A 69 -39.52 -14.76 -16.32
C ILE A 69 -39.94 -15.82 -15.30
N GLU A 70 -41.12 -16.44 -15.47
CA GLU A 70 -41.62 -17.49 -14.58
C GLU A 70 -40.70 -18.72 -14.53
N ALA A 71 -40.11 -19.12 -15.67
CA ALA A 71 -39.12 -20.19 -15.73
C ALA A 71 -37.79 -19.83 -15.04
N SER A 72 -37.41 -18.55 -15.02
CA SER A 72 -36.21 -18.07 -14.34
C SER A 72 -36.43 -17.94 -12.82
N GLU A 73 -37.62 -17.53 -12.38
CA GLU A 73 -38.01 -17.52 -10.96
C GLU A 73 -37.99 -18.93 -10.35
N ALA A 74 -38.46 -19.94 -11.09
CA ALA A 74 -38.40 -21.34 -10.66
C ALA A 74 -36.95 -21.81 -10.43
N LYS A 75 -36.00 -21.42 -11.29
CA LYS A 75 -34.57 -21.73 -11.13
C LYS A 75 -33.95 -21.03 -9.92
N ALA A 76 -34.33 -19.78 -9.65
CA ALA A 76 -33.85 -19.02 -8.49
C ALA A 76 -34.34 -19.62 -7.16
N ASN A 77 -35.58 -20.11 -7.10
CA ASN A 77 -36.12 -20.76 -5.90
C ASN A 77 -35.42 -22.11 -5.61
N VAL A 78 -35.09 -22.88 -6.64
CA VAL A 78 -34.30 -24.12 -6.50
C VAL A 78 -32.89 -23.81 -5.99
N ALA A 79 -32.24 -22.76 -6.50
CA ALA A 79 -30.91 -22.35 -6.04
C ALA A 79 -30.93 -21.91 -4.57
N THR A 80 -31.93 -21.11 -4.17
CA THR A 80 -32.10 -20.62 -2.79
C THR A 80 -32.30 -21.78 -1.80
N THR A 81 -33.10 -22.79 -2.18
CA THR A 81 -33.34 -23.98 -1.35
C THR A 81 -32.06 -24.79 -1.13
N LYS A 82 -31.23 -24.90 -2.18
CA LYS A 82 -29.94 -25.61 -2.14
C LYS A 82 -28.87 -24.91 -1.30
N VAL A 83 -28.93 -23.58 -1.23
CA VAL A 83 -28.06 -22.76 -0.35
C VAL A 83 -28.48 -22.95 1.11
N LYS A 84 -29.79 -22.96 1.39
CA LYS A 84 -30.31 -23.13 2.75
C LYS A 84 -29.94 -24.50 3.35
N SER A 85 -30.09 -25.58 2.59
CA SER A 85 -29.71 -26.92 3.07
C SER A 85 -28.20 -27.07 3.32
N LYS A 86 -27.36 -26.32 2.59
CA LYS A 86 -25.91 -26.31 2.82
C LYS A 86 -25.50 -25.46 4.03
N ALA A 87 -26.22 -24.37 4.30
CA ALA A 87 -26.01 -23.56 5.50
C ALA A 87 -26.32 -24.36 6.78
N GLU A 88 -27.40 -25.14 6.78
CA GLU A 88 -27.77 -26.02 7.89
C GLU A 88 -26.72 -27.12 8.14
N ALA A 89 -26.09 -27.65 7.09
CA ALA A 89 -24.98 -28.60 7.22
C ALA A 89 -23.74 -27.97 7.87
N VAL A 90 -23.41 -26.73 7.50
CA VAL A 90 -22.28 -25.99 8.09
C VAL A 90 -22.53 -25.67 9.57
N GLU A 91 -23.77 -25.34 9.96
CA GLU A 91 -24.11 -25.11 11.37
C GLU A 91 -23.93 -26.37 12.24
N ALA A 92 -24.27 -27.54 11.72
CA ALA A 92 -24.06 -28.81 12.41
C ALA A 92 -22.57 -29.10 12.65
N GLU A 93 -21.71 -28.77 11.69
CA GLU A 93 -20.27 -28.98 11.76
C GLU A 93 -19.58 -27.99 12.71
N VAL A 94 -20.08 -26.74 12.76
CA VAL A 94 -19.67 -25.73 13.75
C VAL A 94 -20.03 -26.16 15.18
N ALA A 95 -21.19 -26.80 15.38
CA ALA A 95 -21.57 -27.33 16.68
C ALA A 95 -20.63 -28.45 17.15
N HIS A 96 -20.17 -29.31 16.24
CA HIS A 96 -19.18 -30.35 16.54
C HIS A 96 -17.82 -29.76 16.97
N LEU A 97 -17.36 -28.71 16.28
CA LEU A 97 -16.10 -28.03 16.61
C LEU A 97 -16.12 -27.31 17.97
N LYS A 98 -17.28 -26.76 18.38
CA LYS A 98 -17.42 -26.17 19.72
C LYS A 98 -17.23 -27.19 20.84
N LYS A 99 -17.77 -28.40 20.65
CA LYS A 99 -17.60 -29.48 21.62
C LYS A 99 -16.14 -29.91 21.76
N ALA A 100 -15.41 -29.99 20.64
CA ALA A 100 -13.98 -30.28 20.66
C ALA A 100 -13.16 -29.20 21.37
N LEU A 101 -13.57 -27.93 21.27
CA LEU A 101 -12.93 -26.81 21.98
C LEU A 101 -13.16 -26.88 23.49
N GLU A 102 -14.38 -27.19 23.93
CA GLU A 102 -14.69 -27.38 25.36
C GLU A 102 -13.89 -28.55 25.97
N GLU A 103 -13.70 -29.63 25.22
CA GLU A 103 -12.86 -30.77 25.62
C GLU A 103 -11.37 -30.38 25.73
N ALA A 104 -10.87 -29.52 24.84
CA ALA A 104 -9.51 -28.98 24.89
C ALA A 104 -9.29 -28.04 26.08
N GLU A 105 -10.25 -27.17 26.41
CA GLU A 105 -10.19 -26.30 27.60
C GLU A 105 -10.18 -27.11 28.90
N ALA A 106 -10.99 -28.17 28.98
CA ALA A 106 -10.98 -29.09 30.11
C ALA A 106 -9.63 -29.80 30.29
N LEU A 107 -8.93 -30.10 29.20
CA LEU A 107 -7.58 -30.67 29.21
C LEU A 107 -6.53 -29.64 29.65
N LYS A 108 -6.62 -28.40 29.16
CA LYS A 108 -5.77 -27.26 29.59
C LYS A 108 -5.88 -27.01 31.09
N ALA A 109 -7.09 -27.07 31.64
CA ALA A 109 -7.33 -26.94 33.09
C ALA A 109 -6.65 -28.07 33.90
N LYS A 110 -6.71 -29.33 33.42
CA LYS A 110 -6.02 -30.48 34.05
C LYS A 110 -4.50 -30.32 34.02
N VAL A 111 -3.94 -29.86 32.90
CA VAL A 111 -2.49 -29.59 32.75
C VAL A 111 -2.04 -28.48 33.70
N LYS A 112 -2.80 -27.40 33.80
CA LYS A 112 -2.52 -26.27 34.71
C LYS A 112 -2.60 -26.68 36.19
N ALA A 113 -3.56 -27.52 36.56
CA ALA A 113 -3.68 -28.07 37.91
C ALA A 113 -2.48 -28.98 38.27
N ASN A 114 -2.01 -29.79 37.33
CA ASN A 114 -0.81 -30.63 37.50
C ASN A 114 0.49 -29.81 37.59
N LEU A 115 0.59 -28.70 36.85
CA LEU A 115 1.72 -27.77 36.96
C LEU A 115 1.73 -27.01 38.30
N ALA A 116 0.55 -26.62 38.80
CA ALA A 116 0.41 -25.97 40.09
C ALA A 116 0.78 -26.90 41.26
N SER A 117 0.41 -28.19 41.19
CA SER A 117 0.80 -29.18 42.20
C SER A 117 2.32 -29.41 42.22
N LYS A 118 2.97 -29.43 41.05
CA LYS A 118 4.43 -29.53 40.91
C LYS A 118 5.18 -28.29 41.40
N LYS A 119 4.67 -27.08 41.14
CA LYS A 119 5.25 -25.83 41.70
C LYS A 119 5.16 -25.82 43.23
N LYS A 120 4.06 -26.31 43.81
CA LYS A 120 3.88 -26.40 45.27
C LYS A 120 4.86 -27.41 45.90
N SER A 121 5.12 -28.54 45.25
CA SER A 121 6.10 -29.53 45.68
C SER A 121 7.56 -29.01 45.61
N ARG A 122 7.93 -28.28 44.55
CA ARG A 122 9.24 -27.62 44.41
C ARG A 122 9.46 -26.48 45.41
N TRP A 123 8.43 -25.70 45.72
CA TRP A 123 8.51 -24.65 46.76
C TRP A 123 8.73 -25.24 48.15
N ILE A 124 8.07 -26.36 48.46
CA ILE A 124 8.30 -27.09 49.72
C ILE A 124 9.73 -27.63 49.77
N GLN A 125 10.25 -28.20 48.68
CA GLN A 125 11.65 -28.64 48.62
C GLN A 125 12.65 -27.48 48.76
N ALA A 126 12.47 -26.38 48.04
CA ALA A 126 13.34 -25.20 48.14
C ALA A 126 13.34 -24.58 49.56
N PHE A 127 12.17 -24.53 50.21
CA PHE A 127 12.03 -24.07 51.58
C PHE A 127 12.79 -24.98 52.58
N TRP A 128 12.74 -26.31 52.40
CA TRP A 128 13.51 -27.25 53.24
C TRP A 128 15.01 -27.19 52.98
N THR A 129 15.44 -27.00 51.72
CA THR A 129 16.86 -26.85 51.36
C THR A 129 17.45 -25.54 51.90
N GLU A 130 16.71 -24.43 51.83
CA GLU A 130 17.15 -23.15 52.40
C GLU A 130 17.22 -23.20 53.92
N LYS A 131 16.28 -23.90 54.57
CA LYS A 131 16.28 -24.11 56.02
C LYS A 131 17.45 -25.01 56.48
N ARG A 132 17.84 -26.00 55.65
CA ARG A 132 19.02 -26.85 55.86
C ARG A 132 20.33 -26.05 55.71
N ASN A 133 20.45 -25.25 54.65
CA ASN A 133 21.61 -24.38 54.40
C ASN A 133 21.77 -23.29 55.48
N LYS A 134 20.66 -22.77 56.04
CA LYS A 134 20.69 -21.85 57.19
C LYS A 134 21.10 -22.53 58.49
N ARG A 135 20.85 -23.84 58.65
CA ARG A 135 21.27 -24.64 59.80
C ARG A 135 22.77 -24.95 59.73
N GLU A 136 23.26 -25.37 58.57
CA GLU A 136 24.69 -25.60 58.30
C GLU A 136 25.51 -24.31 58.42
N LYS A 137 24.98 -23.16 57.96
CA LYS A 137 25.62 -21.85 58.17
C LYS A 137 25.60 -21.34 59.61
N LYS A 138 24.69 -21.84 60.46
CA LYS A 138 24.63 -21.48 61.88
C LYS A 138 25.60 -22.32 62.69
N GLU A 139 25.71 -23.61 62.36
CA GLU A 139 26.70 -24.53 62.93
C GLU A 139 28.14 -24.11 62.55
N LEU A 140 28.37 -23.59 61.33
CA LEU A 140 29.66 -23.02 60.92
C LEU A 140 30.00 -21.64 61.52
N LYS A 141 29.03 -20.95 62.14
CA LYS A 141 29.23 -19.63 62.78
C LYS A 141 29.40 -19.74 64.31
N GLU A 142 28.92 -20.81 64.91
CA GLU A 142 29.06 -21.09 66.35
C GLU A 142 30.40 -21.76 66.70
N GLU A 143 31.23 -22.15 65.71
CA GLU A 143 32.62 -22.64 65.91
C GLU A 143 33.71 -21.57 65.82
N SER A 144 33.38 -20.28 65.58
CA SER A 144 34.40 -19.25 65.31
C SER A 144 34.43 -18.03 66.24
N GLU A 145 33.68 -18.00 67.36
CA GLU A 145 33.73 -16.85 68.29
C GLU A 145 33.61 -17.28 69.78
N GLU A 146 34.73 -17.23 70.51
CA GLU A 146 34.78 -16.92 71.95
C GLU A 146 35.83 -15.80 72.21
N PRO A 147 35.66 -14.95 73.24
CA PRO A 147 35.88 -13.51 73.10
C PRO A 147 37.09 -12.97 73.88
N LEU A 148 37.66 -11.85 73.43
CA LEU A 148 38.56 -11.01 74.25
C LEU A 148 38.10 -9.55 74.25
N GLU A 149 37.74 -9.08 75.45
CA GLU A 149 37.31 -7.73 75.80
C GLU A 149 38.44 -6.69 75.70
N LYS A 150 38.03 -5.45 75.42
CA LYS A 150 38.84 -4.22 75.48
C LYS A 150 39.07 -3.77 76.92
N LYS A 151 40.28 -3.26 77.22
CA LYS A 151 40.51 -2.06 78.06
C LYS A 151 41.87 -1.44 77.74
N GLU A 152 41.85 -0.14 77.45
CA GLU A 152 42.98 0.79 77.18
C GLU A 152 43.85 1.05 78.43
N PRO A 153 44.88 1.95 78.38
CA PRO A 153 46.00 2.10 77.46
C PRO A 153 47.35 2.15 78.22
N GLN A 154 48.51 2.09 77.54
CA GLN A 154 49.67 3.00 77.74
C GLN A 154 50.97 2.50 77.07
N GLU A 155 51.58 3.46 76.36
CA GLU A 155 53.02 3.77 76.32
C GLU A 155 54.10 2.80 75.79
N LEU A 156 54.92 3.45 74.96
CA LEU A 156 56.38 3.33 74.79
C LEU A 156 56.99 2.20 73.91
N VAL A 157 57.45 2.68 72.74
CA VAL A 157 58.88 2.72 72.35
C VAL A 157 59.59 1.40 72.01
N ARG A 158 59.98 1.30 70.71
CA ARG A 158 61.24 0.73 70.15
C ARG A 158 61.50 -0.77 70.40
N CYS A 159 62.13 -1.56 69.53
CA CYS A 159 62.87 -1.40 68.29
C CYS A 159 63.21 -2.83 67.81
N ASP A 160 63.38 -2.98 66.50
CA ASP A 160 64.37 -3.81 65.81
C ASP A 160 64.45 -5.36 65.94
N CYS A 161 64.36 -5.93 64.73
CA CYS A 161 65.35 -6.80 64.09
C CYS A 161 65.21 -8.33 64.14
N CYS A 162 65.22 -8.88 62.92
CA CYS A 162 65.92 -10.09 62.43
C CYS A 162 65.48 -11.45 63.01
N ASP A 163 65.59 -12.60 62.34
CA ASP A 163 65.87 -13.05 60.97
C ASP A 163 65.71 -14.60 61.04
N CYS A 164 65.41 -15.24 59.88
CA CYS A 164 65.74 -16.66 59.57
C CYS A 164 65.10 -17.79 60.44
N ALA A 165 64.96 -19.06 60.04
CA ALA A 165 65.06 -19.86 58.80
C ALA A 165 64.72 -21.35 59.15
N PHE A 166 64.29 -22.14 58.14
CA PHE A 166 64.50 -23.60 57.94
C PHE A 166 63.76 -24.73 58.73
N ALA A 167 62.89 -25.46 58.00
CA ALA A 167 62.95 -26.90 57.58
C ALA A 167 62.55 -28.14 58.46
N GLN A 168 61.92 -29.12 57.76
CA GLN A 168 62.05 -30.62 57.76
C GLN A 168 61.02 -31.61 58.40
N TYR A 169 60.40 -32.42 57.51
CA TYR A 169 60.26 -33.92 57.42
C TYR A 169 59.34 -34.85 58.31
N HIS A 170 58.35 -35.48 57.64
CA HIS A 170 57.83 -36.89 57.61
C HIS A 170 57.43 -37.77 58.85
N ALA A 171 56.23 -38.39 58.84
CA ALA A 171 55.97 -39.86 58.59
C ALA A 171 54.60 -40.48 59.09
N LYS A 172 53.89 -41.14 58.14
CA LYS A 172 52.93 -42.31 58.12
C LYS A 172 52.17 -42.85 59.39
N ARG A 173 50.85 -43.11 59.22
CA ARG A 173 50.16 -44.44 59.33
C ARG A 173 48.64 -44.38 58.98
N LEU A 174 48.10 -45.48 58.42
CA LEU A 174 46.68 -45.78 58.08
C LEU A 174 46.42 -47.26 58.46
N PRO A 175 45.19 -47.69 58.88
CA PRO A 175 44.32 -48.44 57.96
C PRO A 175 42.78 -48.39 58.19
N ILE A 176 42.03 -48.40 57.07
CA ILE A 176 40.86 -49.23 56.66
C ILE A 176 39.63 -49.39 57.60
N ALA A 177 38.50 -48.77 57.19
CA ALA A 177 37.15 -49.37 57.05
C ALA A 177 36.12 -48.32 56.55
N LEU A 178 35.79 -48.28 55.24
CA LEU A 178 34.51 -47.78 54.67
C LEU A 178 34.55 -47.90 53.12
N PRO A 179 33.94 -48.93 52.49
CA PRO A 179 33.44 -48.70 51.12
C PRO A 179 32.17 -49.48 50.74
N LEU A 180 31.29 -49.85 51.67
CA LEU A 180 30.04 -50.59 51.34
C LEU A 180 28.76 -49.76 51.44
N ARG A 181 28.78 -48.58 52.09
CA ARG A 181 27.59 -47.72 52.21
C ARG A 181 27.42 -46.81 50.98
N THR A 182 28.51 -46.26 50.48
CA THR A 182 28.54 -45.37 49.30
C THR A 182 28.25 -46.09 47.98
N GLN A 183 28.45 -47.40 47.88
CA GLN A 183 28.12 -48.15 46.66
C GLN A 183 26.63 -48.52 46.55
N ILE A 184 25.91 -48.63 47.67
CA ILE A 184 24.46 -48.90 47.67
C ILE A 184 23.68 -47.61 47.43
N ASP A 185 24.10 -46.49 48.03
CA ASP A 185 23.45 -45.19 47.85
C ASP A 185 23.58 -44.66 46.40
N ASN A 186 24.72 -44.92 45.74
CA ASN A 186 24.92 -44.55 44.33
C ASN A 186 24.11 -45.41 43.36
N LEU A 187 23.91 -46.71 43.66
CA LEU A 187 23.10 -47.60 42.83
C LEU A 187 21.60 -47.30 42.94
N GLU A 188 21.10 -46.87 44.11
CA GLU A 188 19.71 -46.44 44.28
C GLU A 188 19.43 -45.08 43.61
N GLU A 189 20.37 -44.13 43.64
CA GLU A 189 20.25 -42.89 42.87
C GLU A 189 20.29 -43.15 41.36
N ASP A 190 21.23 -43.97 40.87
CA ASP A 190 21.36 -44.25 39.44
C ASP A 190 20.15 -45.02 38.88
N LEU A 191 19.56 -45.96 39.64
CA LEU A 191 18.31 -46.63 39.25
C LEU A 191 17.11 -45.68 39.26
N TYR A 192 17.07 -44.73 40.19
CA TYR A 192 16.02 -43.72 40.30
C TYR A 192 16.08 -42.71 39.15
N TRP A 193 17.28 -42.29 38.73
CA TRP A 193 17.47 -41.41 37.58
C TRP A 193 17.20 -42.14 36.25
N ALA A 194 17.62 -43.40 36.12
CA ALA A 194 17.34 -44.21 34.94
C ALA A 194 15.82 -44.50 34.76
N GLN A 195 15.10 -44.82 35.84
CA GLN A 195 13.63 -44.99 35.77
C GLN A 195 12.91 -43.68 35.47
N ARG A 196 13.40 -42.54 35.98
CA ARG A 196 12.85 -41.22 35.72
C ARG A 196 13.08 -40.77 34.27
N ASP A 197 14.20 -41.11 33.67
CA ASP A 197 14.52 -40.75 32.29
C ASP A 197 13.82 -41.67 31.27
N VAL A 198 13.60 -42.94 31.59
CA VAL A 198 12.75 -43.84 30.76
C VAL A 198 11.28 -43.38 30.80
N VAL A 199 10.74 -43.04 31.98
CA VAL A 199 9.36 -42.51 32.08
C VAL A 199 9.23 -41.15 31.40
N LYS A 200 10.24 -40.27 31.46
CA LYS A 200 10.25 -38.98 30.75
C LYS A 200 10.35 -39.14 29.23
N THR A 201 11.17 -40.07 28.74
CA THR A 201 11.38 -40.29 27.30
C THR A 201 10.14 -40.92 26.65
N VAL A 202 9.48 -41.86 27.33
CA VAL A 202 8.19 -42.44 26.89
C VAL A 202 7.07 -41.40 26.92
N GLN A 203 7.05 -40.49 27.90
CA GLN A 203 6.06 -39.41 27.97
C GLN A 203 6.28 -38.31 26.92
N LEU A 204 7.53 -37.97 26.60
CA LEU A 204 7.91 -37.02 25.54
C LEU A 204 7.62 -37.58 24.14
N GLN A 205 7.90 -38.86 23.88
CA GLN A 205 7.53 -39.51 22.63
C GLN A 205 6.01 -39.63 22.45
N SER A 206 5.27 -39.91 23.53
CA SER A 206 3.79 -39.92 23.53
C SER A 206 3.20 -38.55 23.23
N ASN A 207 3.80 -37.46 23.73
CA ASN A 207 3.34 -36.09 23.50
C ASN A 207 3.70 -35.60 22.09
N LEU A 208 4.80 -36.08 21.51
CA LEU A 208 5.20 -35.76 20.13
C LEU A 208 4.30 -36.46 19.11
N HIS A 209 3.96 -37.73 19.34
CA HIS A 209 2.98 -38.45 18.50
C HIS A 209 1.59 -37.81 18.55
N LEU A 210 1.14 -37.36 19.73
CA LEU A 210 -0.12 -36.62 19.87
C LEU A 210 -0.09 -35.29 19.11
N ALA A 211 1.03 -34.56 19.13
CA ALA A 211 1.18 -33.31 18.39
C ALA A 211 1.22 -33.53 16.87
N GLU A 212 1.87 -34.60 16.41
CA GLU A 212 1.94 -34.97 14.99
C GLU A 212 0.58 -35.46 14.44
N ASP A 213 -0.19 -36.20 15.24
CA ASP A 213 -1.57 -36.60 14.89
C ASP A 213 -2.50 -35.38 14.86
N MET A 214 -2.39 -34.44 15.81
CA MET A 214 -3.15 -33.18 15.81
C MET A 214 -2.83 -32.29 14.60
N ILE A 215 -1.56 -32.19 14.18
CA ILE A 215 -1.15 -31.45 12.99
C ILE A 215 -1.71 -32.10 11.72
N ARG A 216 -1.77 -33.43 11.67
CA ARG A 216 -2.32 -34.19 10.53
C ARG A 216 -3.83 -33.98 10.39
N GLU A 217 -4.58 -33.98 11.50
CA GLU A 217 -6.00 -33.67 11.52
C GLU A 217 -6.28 -32.20 11.17
N LEU A 218 -5.47 -31.26 11.67
CA LEU A 218 -5.54 -29.84 11.30
C LEU A 218 -5.32 -29.61 9.81
N ASN A 219 -4.37 -30.31 9.18
CA ASN A 219 -4.11 -30.21 7.75
C ASN A 219 -5.26 -30.80 6.90
N GLN A 220 -5.89 -31.90 7.34
CA GLN A 220 -7.11 -32.41 6.69
C GLN A 220 -8.27 -31.41 6.77
N VAL A 221 -8.43 -30.71 7.88
CA VAL A 221 -9.45 -29.66 8.05
C VAL A 221 -9.16 -28.46 7.13
N VAL A 222 -7.89 -28.10 6.90
CA VAL A 222 -7.50 -27.04 5.96
C VAL A 222 -7.77 -27.42 4.50
N ASP A 223 -7.56 -28.68 4.12
CA ASP A 223 -7.83 -29.15 2.76
C ASP A 223 -9.34 -29.25 2.47
N ILE A 224 -10.15 -29.70 3.44
CA ILE A 224 -11.62 -29.67 3.35
C ILE A 224 -12.12 -28.23 3.22
N LYS A 225 -11.51 -27.27 3.94
CA LYS A 225 -11.81 -25.83 3.84
C LYS A 225 -11.50 -25.24 2.45
N ARG A 226 -10.35 -25.58 1.86
CA ARG A 226 -10.01 -25.13 0.49
C ARG A 226 -11.02 -25.64 -0.53
N SER A 227 -11.37 -26.92 -0.44
CA SER A 227 -12.33 -27.53 -1.36
C SER A 227 -13.75 -26.97 -1.20
N ALA A 228 -14.19 -26.63 0.02
CA ALA A 228 -15.49 -26.01 0.26
C ALA A 228 -15.54 -24.54 -0.18
N ALA A 229 -14.48 -23.77 0.06
CA ALA A 229 -14.38 -22.37 -0.36
C ALA A 229 -14.39 -22.21 -1.88
N ASP A 230 -13.72 -23.11 -2.61
CA ASP A 230 -13.70 -23.08 -4.08
C ASP A 230 -15.06 -23.45 -4.69
N VAL A 231 -15.79 -24.40 -4.09
CA VAL A 231 -17.16 -24.74 -4.51
C VAL A 231 -18.14 -23.59 -4.26
N ILE A 232 -18.06 -22.91 -3.10
CA ILE A 232 -18.90 -21.76 -2.77
C ILE A 232 -18.60 -20.57 -3.70
N ARG A 233 -17.32 -20.32 -3.98
CA ARG A 233 -16.89 -19.27 -4.91
C ARG A 233 -17.40 -19.51 -6.33
N HIS A 234 -17.37 -20.75 -6.81
CA HIS A 234 -17.84 -21.11 -8.14
C HIS A 234 -19.37 -20.95 -8.29
N GLU A 235 -20.15 -21.33 -7.27
CA GLU A 235 -21.61 -21.15 -7.27
C GLU A 235 -22.01 -19.66 -7.16
N LEU A 236 -21.27 -18.85 -6.39
CA LEU A 236 -21.50 -17.40 -6.30
C LEU A 236 -21.20 -16.67 -7.62
N ILE A 237 -20.17 -17.08 -8.36
CA ILE A 237 -19.86 -16.54 -9.68
C ILE A 237 -20.97 -16.89 -10.68
N SER A 238 -21.46 -18.14 -10.66
CA SER A 238 -22.58 -18.59 -11.49
C SER A 238 -23.88 -17.81 -11.20
N ALA A 239 -24.20 -17.60 -9.92
CA ALA A 239 -25.36 -16.81 -9.50
C ALA A 239 -25.25 -15.33 -9.92
N ARG A 240 -24.06 -14.72 -9.75
CA ARG A 240 -23.80 -13.33 -10.17
C ARG A 240 -23.92 -13.14 -11.68
N GLN A 241 -23.45 -14.10 -12.46
CA GLN A 241 -23.58 -14.08 -13.92
C GLN A 241 -25.05 -14.16 -14.34
N THR A 242 -25.82 -15.07 -13.73
CA THR A 242 -27.26 -15.23 -13.98
C THR A 242 -28.06 -13.95 -13.65
N ILE A 243 -27.75 -13.30 -12.52
CA ILE A 243 -28.36 -12.02 -12.12
C ILE A 243 -27.99 -10.89 -13.10
N THR A 244 -26.74 -10.86 -13.56
CA THR A 244 -26.26 -9.85 -14.52
C THR A 244 -26.93 -9.99 -15.88
N ASP A 245 -27.15 -11.23 -16.34
CA ASP A 245 -27.82 -11.50 -17.61
C ASP A 245 -29.33 -11.19 -17.53
N LEU A 246 -29.97 -11.43 -16.38
CA LEU A 246 -31.34 -10.98 -16.08
C LEU A 246 -31.46 -9.45 -16.09
N LEU A 247 -30.54 -8.74 -15.44
CA LEU A 247 -30.52 -7.26 -15.41
C LEU A 247 -30.29 -6.66 -16.80
N LYS A 248 -29.44 -7.29 -17.63
CA LYS A 248 -29.23 -6.89 -19.02
C LYS A 248 -30.48 -7.12 -19.88
N ALA A 249 -31.15 -8.26 -19.72
CA ALA A 249 -32.41 -8.57 -20.42
C ALA A 249 -33.54 -7.59 -20.05
N LEU A 250 -33.54 -7.09 -18.81
CA LEU A 250 -34.57 -6.18 -18.26
C LEU A 250 -34.30 -4.68 -18.54
N SER A 251 -33.13 -4.32 -19.07
CA SER A 251 -32.72 -2.92 -19.30
C SER A 251 -33.45 -2.17 -20.42
N ARG A 252 -34.53 -2.72 -20.99
CA ARG A 252 -35.24 -2.16 -22.16
C ARG A 252 -36.70 -1.75 -21.95
N ASP A 253 -37.26 -1.84 -20.75
CA ASP A 253 -38.63 -1.36 -20.51
C ASP A 253 -38.84 -0.79 -19.10
N ARG A 254 -39.29 0.48 -19.02
CA ARG A 254 -39.47 1.23 -17.76
C ARG A 254 -40.70 0.80 -16.96
N PHE A 255 -41.67 0.12 -17.58
CA PHE A 255 -42.95 -0.15 -16.91
C PHE A 255 -42.95 -1.42 -16.03
N ALA A 256 -41.97 -2.31 -16.19
CA ALA A 256 -41.82 -3.52 -15.36
C ALA A 256 -41.17 -3.25 -13.98
N MET A 257 -40.48 -2.12 -13.81
CA MET A 257 -39.69 -1.81 -12.61
C MET A 257 -40.54 -1.59 -11.34
N THR A 258 -41.75 -1.04 -11.48
CA THR A 258 -42.54 -0.61 -10.30
C THR A 258 -43.21 -1.76 -9.56
N LYS A 259 -43.53 -2.89 -10.23
CA LYS A 259 -44.04 -4.09 -9.55
C LYS A 259 -42.93 -4.97 -8.96
N LEU A 260 -41.71 -4.87 -9.49
CA LEU A 260 -40.57 -5.67 -9.03
C LEU A 260 -39.88 -5.06 -7.78
N HIS A 261 -39.96 -3.73 -7.60
CA HIS A 261 -39.34 -3.02 -6.48
C HIS A 261 -39.88 -3.45 -5.10
N ILE A 262 -41.11 -3.99 -5.04
CA ILE A 262 -41.74 -4.46 -3.80
C ILE A 262 -41.38 -5.92 -3.47
N LYS A 263 -40.98 -6.74 -4.46
CA LYS A 263 -40.58 -8.15 -4.24
C LYS A 263 -39.06 -8.36 -4.19
N LEU A 264 -38.27 -7.49 -4.83
CA LEU A 264 -36.81 -7.52 -4.73
C LEU A 264 -36.32 -7.10 -3.34
N THR A 265 -37.08 -6.31 -2.59
CA THR A 265 -36.79 -5.99 -1.18
C THR A 265 -36.78 -7.24 -0.30
N GLU A 266 -37.68 -8.21 -0.52
CA GLU A 266 -37.70 -9.46 0.27
C GLU A 266 -36.52 -10.38 -0.06
N SER A 267 -36.13 -10.48 -1.34
CA SER A 267 -34.99 -11.31 -1.77
C SER A 267 -33.63 -10.66 -1.45
N THR A 268 -33.55 -9.33 -1.48
CA THR A 268 -32.36 -8.57 -1.06
C THR A 268 -32.20 -8.60 0.47
N VAL A 269 -33.30 -8.59 1.23
CA VAL A 269 -33.28 -8.82 2.68
C VAL A 269 -32.84 -10.25 3.00
N ALA A 270 -33.31 -11.26 2.28
CA ALA A 270 -32.84 -12.65 2.46
C ALA A 270 -31.35 -12.83 2.09
N ALA A 271 -30.88 -12.19 1.02
CA ALA A 271 -29.47 -12.21 0.60
C ALA A 271 -28.56 -11.40 1.54
N ASN A 272 -29.05 -10.28 2.07
CA ASN A 272 -28.33 -9.49 3.08
C ASN A 272 -28.33 -10.17 4.44
N TYR A 273 -29.41 -10.88 4.81
CA TYR A 273 -29.47 -11.70 6.01
C TYR A 273 -28.50 -12.88 5.88
N ALA A 274 -28.48 -13.60 4.75
CA ALA A 274 -27.52 -14.66 4.49
C ALA A 274 -26.06 -14.15 4.48
N LYS A 275 -25.77 -12.99 3.87
CA LYS A 275 -24.45 -12.34 3.94
C LYS A 275 -24.08 -11.94 5.36
N ALA A 276 -25.02 -11.39 6.13
CA ALA A 276 -24.80 -11.00 7.51
C ALA A 276 -24.53 -12.23 8.39
N THR A 277 -25.29 -13.31 8.22
CA THR A 277 -25.09 -14.58 8.92
C THR A 277 -23.75 -15.23 8.55
N VAL A 278 -23.38 -15.23 7.27
CA VAL A 278 -22.06 -15.72 6.82
C VAL A 278 -20.94 -14.89 7.42
N ARG A 279 -21.07 -13.56 7.44
CA ARG A 279 -20.07 -12.66 8.04
C ARG A 279 -19.97 -12.84 9.55
N GLN A 280 -21.10 -13.01 10.24
CA GLN A 280 -21.12 -13.32 11.68
C GLN A 280 -20.48 -14.68 12.00
N LEU A 281 -20.65 -15.66 11.11
CA LEU A 281 -20.00 -16.96 11.23
C LEU A 281 -18.50 -16.86 10.93
N GLU A 282 -18.08 -16.10 9.92
CA GLU A 282 -16.68 -15.80 9.61
C GLU A 282 -16.00 -15.09 10.79
N ASP A 283 -16.62 -14.04 11.33
CA ASP A 283 -16.06 -13.27 12.46
C ASP A 283 -15.95 -14.14 13.73
N ARG A 284 -16.97 -14.94 14.05
CA ARG A 284 -16.90 -15.88 15.18
C ARG A 284 -15.87 -16.98 14.95
N LEU A 285 -15.69 -17.44 13.73
CA LEU A 285 -14.71 -18.47 13.38
C LEU A 285 -13.28 -17.91 13.44
N VAL A 286 -13.06 -16.68 12.97
CA VAL A 286 -11.78 -15.97 13.07
C VAL A 286 -11.42 -15.71 14.53
N MET A 287 -12.37 -15.29 15.36
CA MET A 287 -12.16 -15.10 16.79
C MET A 287 -11.86 -16.42 17.52
N THR A 288 -12.57 -17.50 17.16
CA THR A 288 -12.31 -18.83 17.71
C THR A 288 -10.94 -19.34 17.28
N LEU A 289 -10.53 -19.12 16.02
CA LEU A 289 -9.21 -19.48 15.48
C LEU A 289 -8.09 -18.65 16.10
N CYS A 290 -8.29 -17.34 16.31
CA CYS A 290 -7.32 -16.49 16.98
C CYS A 290 -7.12 -16.93 18.43
N ASN A 291 -8.20 -17.23 19.15
CA ASN A 291 -8.11 -17.75 20.51
C ASN A 291 -7.40 -19.11 20.55
N VAL A 292 -7.74 -20.05 19.68
CA VAL A 292 -7.05 -21.36 19.60
C VAL A 292 -5.58 -21.20 19.22
N THR A 293 -5.24 -20.29 18.30
CA THR A 293 -3.84 -20.06 17.88
C THR A 293 -3.02 -19.39 18.99
N LEU A 294 -3.61 -18.40 19.68
CA LEU A 294 -3.01 -17.76 20.85
C LEU A 294 -2.83 -18.75 21.99
N GLU A 295 -3.79 -19.65 22.22
CA GLU A 295 -3.69 -20.67 23.27
C GLU A 295 -2.70 -21.78 22.93
N VAL A 296 -2.59 -22.19 21.66
CA VAL A 296 -1.56 -23.14 21.19
C VAL A 296 -0.18 -22.49 21.26
N MET A 297 -0.07 -21.19 20.97
CA MET A 297 1.16 -20.42 21.20
C MET A 297 1.48 -20.31 22.69
N GLU A 298 0.52 -20.05 23.58
CA GLU A 298 0.74 -20.04 25.03
C GLU A 298 1.21 -21.42 25.54
N VAL A 299 0.61 -22.52 25.08
CA VAL A 299 1.01 -23.88 25.48
C VAL A 299 2.41 -24.21 24.94
N SER A 300 2.75 -23.75 23.73
CA SER A 300 4.08 -23.92 23.13
C SER A 300 5.14 -23.08 23.82
N VAL A 301 4.80 -21.84 24.21
CA VAL A 301 5.66 -20.93 24.98
C VAL A 301 5.86 -21.47 26.40
N MET A 302 4.82 -22.00 27.05
CA MET A 302 4.95 -22.66 28.35
C MET A 302 5.80 -23.94 28.29
N ALA A 303 5.75 -24.69 27.18
CA ALA A 303 6.61 -25.85 26.97
C ALA A 303 8.08 -25.45 26.68
N MET A 304 8.28 -24.33 25.99
CA MET A 304 9.60 -23.75 25.71
C MET A 304 10.23 -23.10 26.96
N ASP A 305 9.46 -22.41 27.80
CA ASP A 305 9.96 -21.81 29.05
C ASP A 305 10.46 -22.87 30.04
N VAL A 306 9.78 -24.01 30.12
CA VAL A 306 10.25 -25.18 30.90
C VAL A 306 11.58 -25.72 30.36
N SER A 307 11.79 -25.65 29.05
CA SER A 307 13.02 -26.09 28.39
C SER A 307 14.16 -25.07 28.51
N PHE A 308 13.83 -23.78 28.58
CA PHE A 308 14.78 -22.67 28.61
C PHE A 308 15.32 -22.40 30.03
N GLU A 309 14.49 -22.54 31.07
CA GLU A 309 14.94 -22.44 32.47
C GLU A 309 15.87 -23.59 32.89
N GLU A 310 15.76 -24.78 32.29
CA GLU A 310 16.67 -25.92 32.53
C GLU A 310 18.05 -25.76 31.86
N SER A 311 18.18 -24.84 30.88
CA SER A 311 19.46 -24.55 30.22
C SER A 311 20.36 -23.58 31.00
N LYS A 312 19.80 -22.84 31.98
CA LYS A 312 20.51 -21.79 32.73
C LYS A 312 21.17 -22.27 34.03
N SER A 313 21.11 -23.56 34.37
CA SER A 313 21.64 -24.10 35.63
C SER A 313 22.76 -25.15 35.49
N GLY A 314 23.53 -25.14 34.39
CA GLY A 314 24.66 -26.06 34.21
C GLY A 314 25.92 -25.37 33.67
N ASN A 315 26.95 -25.27 34.52
CA ASN A 315 28.31 -24.86 34.12
C ASN A 315 28.96 -25.94 33.22
N SER A 316 29.84 -25.46 32.34
CA SER A 316 30.59 -26.19 31.32
C SER A 316 31.36 -27.43 31.81
N THR A 317 31.27 -28.53 31.04
CA THR A 317 32.40 -29.44 30.77
C THR A 317 32.22 -30.06 29.38
N GLN A 318 33.09 -29.66 28.43
CA GLN A 318 33.42 -30.48 27.27
C GLN A 318 34.11 -31.75 27.79
N ASN A 319 33.61 -32.93 27.41
CA ASN A 319 34.42 -34.13 27.40
C ASN A 319 34.04 -35.06 26.24
N VAL A 320 35.10 -35.51 25.61
CA VAL A 320 35.23 -36.43 24.49
C VAL A 320 34.61 -37.79 24.84
N PHE A 321 33.81 -38.36 23.94
CA PHE A 321 33.65 -39.81 23.80
C PHE A 321 33.68 -40.20 22.33
N LEU A 322 34.84 -40.68 21.89
CA LEU A 322 35.07 -41.37 20.62
C LEU A 322 35.85 -42.65 20.95
N ALA A 323 35.23 -43.79 20.68
CA ALA A 323 35.79 -44.96 19.94
C ALA A 323 35.44 -46.34 20.52
N GLN A 324 35.24 -47.27 19.56
CA GLN A 324 35.24 -48.75 19.62
C GLN A 324 33.85 -49.40 19.85
N HIS A 325 33.25 -50.06 18.85
CA HIS A 325 33.76 -51.30 18.27
C HIS A 325 33.86 -51.38 16.73
N CYS A 326 35.02 -51.87 16.30
CA CYS A 326 35.47 -52.48 15.03
C CYS A 326 34.60 -53.73 14.66
N GLN A 327 34.51 -54.30 13.44
CA GLN A 327 35.31 -54.26 12.21
C GLN A 327 34.65 -55.13 11.09
N GLN A 328 35.23 -55.07 9.87
CA GLN A 328 35.19 -55.99 8.72
C GLN A 328 34.05 -55.81 7.69
N ASN A 329 34.28 -55.69 6.37
CA ASN A 329 35.51 -55.74 5.57
C ASN A 329 35.30 -55.12 4.16
N ARG A 330 36.30 -54.32 3.74
CA ARG A 330 36.96 -54.16 2.41
C ARG A 330 36.18 -54.50 1.13
N GLN A 331 35.93 -53.50 0.27
CA GLN A 331 36.74 -53.01 -0.87
C GLN A 331 36.47 -53.68 -2.23
N SER A 332 36.15 -52.79 -3.20
CA SER A 332 36.61 -52.74 -4.59
C SER A 332 35.84 -53.47 -5.72
N HIS A 333 35.76 -52.74 -6.84
CA HIS A 333 35.55 -53.10 -8.25
C HIS A 333 34.15 -53.04 -8.89
N THR A 334 33.99 -52.00 -9.75
CA THR A 334 33.55 -52.03 -11.15
C THR A 334 32.69 -53.21 -11.65
N ARG A 335 31.46 -52.93 -12.12
CA ARG A 335 30.95 -53.13 -13.51
C ARG A 335 29.41 -53.08 -13.60
N PHE A 336 28.97 -52.68 -14.80
CA PHE A 336 27.65 -52.75 -15.42
C PHE A 336 26.87 -54.08 -15.24
N LEU A 337 25.55 -53.97 -15.52
CA LEU A 337 24.49 -54.98 -15.85
C LEU A 337 23.39 -55.02 -14.76
N SER A 338 22.21 -54.45 -14.99
CA SER A 338 21.08 -54.90 -15.84
C SER A 338 20.19 -55.98 -15.20
N SER A 339 18.88 -55.81 -15.41
CA SER A 339 17.78 -56.77 -15.20
C SER A 339 17.21 -56.80 -13.75
N SER A 340 16.03 -56.21 -13.51
CA SER A 340 14.65 -56.77 -13.71
C SER A 340 14.20 -57.59 -12.50
N CYS A 341 12.96 -57.66 -12.05
CA CYS A 341 11.68 -56.99 -12.25
C CYS A 341 10.74 -57.75 -11.27
N ALA A 342 9.93 -57.06 -10.48
CA ALA A 342 8.61 -57.50 -9.99
C ALA A 342 8.07 -56.40 -9.05
N LEU A 343 7.32 -55.42 -9.53
CA LEU A 343 5.86 -55.46 -9.72
C LEU A 343 5.08 -55.92 -8.48
N SER A 344 4.56 -54.93 -7.76
CA SER A 344 3.18 -54.93 -7.29
C SER A 344 2.56 -53.58 -7.65
N MET A 345 1.85 -53.56 -8.78
CA MET A 345 0.97 -52.47 -9.21
C MET A 345 -0.43 -52.70 -8.62
N ARG A 346 -1.05 -51.61 -8.17
CA ARG A 346 -2.38 -51.05 -8.55
C ARG A 346 -2.93 -50.31 -7.32
N SER A 347 -3.33 -49.03 -7.38
CA SER A 347 -4.05 -48.36 -8.48
C SER A 347 -3.76 -46.84 -8.57
N ALA A 348 -3.33 -46.43 -9.76
CA ALA A 348 -3.46 -45.11 -10.40
C ALA A 348 -4.94 -44.80 -10.73
N HIS A 349 -5.45 -43.63 -11.13
CA HIS A 349 -5.03 -42.24 -11.40
C HIS A 349 -6.35 -41.48 -11.69
N LEU A 350 -6.37 -40.14 -11.67
CA LEU A 350 -6.90 -39.36 -12.82
C LEU A 350 -6.47 -37.88 -12.74
N LEU A 351 -5.50 -37.53 -13.58
CA LEU A 351 -5.13 -36.19 -14.03
C LEU A 351 -5.50 -36.10 -15.52
N GLN A 352 -6.30 -35.10 -15.88
CA GLN A 352 -6.44 -34.54 -17.24
C GLN A 352 -7.26 -33.23 -17.11
N GLY A 353 -6.94 -32.11 -17.74
CA GLY A 353 -5.90 -31.79 -18.70
C GLY A 353 -6.00 -30.29 -19.07
N CYS A 354 -4.87 -29.71 -19.46
CA CYS A 354 -4.75 -28.36 -20.01
C CYS A 354 -5.47 -28.24 -21.37
N ARG A 355 -6.05 -27.07 -21.64
CA ARG A 355 -6.32 -26.59 -23.02
C ARG A 355 -5.86 -25.15 -23.17
N LEU A 356 -4.97 -24.95 -24.14
CA LEU A 356 -4.68 -23.69 -24.82
C LEU A 356 -5.66 -23.53 -25.99
N ALA A 357 -6.17 -22.31 -26.24
CA ALA A 357 -6.54 -21.82 -27.57
C ALA A 357 -6.70 -20.28 -27.59
N TRP A 358 -6.17 -19.68 -28.67
CA TRP A 358 -6.10 -18.27 -29.05
C TRP A 358 -7.46 -17.56 -29.34
N PRO A 359 -7.49 -16.21 -29.41
CA PRO A 359 -8.66 -15.45 -29.83
C PRO A 359 -8.64 -15.16 -31.35
N ASP A 360 -9.77 -15.28 -32.05
CA ASP A 360 -9.96 -14.48 -33.26
C ASP A 360 -11.43 -14.16 -33.60
N LYS A 361 -11.52 -13.14 -34.46
CA LYS A 361 -12.61 -12.28 -34.93
C LYS A 361 -13.86 -12.93 -35.52
N SER A 362 -14.94 -12.14 -35.42
CA SER A 362 -15.99 -11.83 -36.40
C SER A 362 -16.62 -12.95 -37.24
N ALA A 363 -17.94 -13.14 -37.04
CA ALA A 363 -18.80 -13.94 -37.88
C ALA A 363 -19.32 -13.13 -39.10
N MET A 364 -19.19 -13.71 -40.30
CA MET A 364 -20.04 -13.44 -41.46
C MET A 364 -20.47 -14.78 -42.09
N TRP A 365 -21.73 -14.84 -42.48
CA TRP A 365 -22.45 -15.96 -43.06
C TRP A 365 -22.00 -16.33 -44.49
N LEU A 366 -22.03 -17.64 -44.84
CA LEU A 366 -22.74 -18.16 -46.04
C LEU A 366 -22.64 -19.71 -46.20
N HIS A 367 -23.81 -20.33 -46.13
CA HIS A 367 -24.36 -21.52 -46.82
C HIS A 367 -23.52 -22.30 -47.87
N THR A 368 -23.56 -23.66 -47.78
CA THR A 368 -24.10 -24.65 -48.77
C THR A 368 -23.23 -25.93 -49.03
N LEU A 369 -23.76 -27.07 -48.56
CA LEU A 369 -23.86 -28.44 -49.13
C LEU A 369 -22.66 -29.30 -49.65
N THR A 370 -22.64 -30.54 -49.11
CA THR A 370 -22.34 -31.88 -49.72
C THR A 370 -20.90 -32.17 -50.23
N LYS A 371 -20.27 -33.34 -50.09
CA LYS A 371 -20.73 -34.76 -50.12
C LYS A 371 -19.55 -35.70 -49.76
N HIS A 372 -19.83 -36.81 -49.04
CA HIS A 372 -19.24 -38.18 -49.16
C HIS A 372 -17.72 -38.40 -48.90
N ARG A 373 -17.19 -39.56 -48.46
CA ARG A 373 -17.66 -40.85 -47.91
C ARG A 373 -16.44 -41.52 -47.22
N ILE A 374 -16.77 -42.46 -46.33
CA ILE A 374 -15.97 -43.37 -45.48
C ILE A 374 -14.89 -44.19 -46.23
N ASP A 375 -13.71 -44.41 -45.64
CA ASP A 375 -13.21 -45.79 -45.35
C ASP A 375 -12.09 -45.87 -44.29
N LEU A 376 -12.13 -46.96 -43.52
CA LEU A 376 -11.27 -47.37 -42.41
C LEU A 376 -10.09 -48.21 -42.91
N GLY A 377 -8.89 -48.04 -42.34
CA GLY A 377 -7.77 -48.95 -42.64
C GLY A 377 -6.44 -48.67 -41.94
N ASN A 378 -6.29 -49.19 -40.73
CA ASN A 378 -5.08 -49.70 -40.09
C ASN A 378 -3.77 -48.86 -39.97
N ARG A 379 -3.50 -48.54 -38.70
CA ARG A 379 -2.24 -48.69 -37.93
C ARG A 379 -0.96 -48.00 -38.42
N ALA A 380 -0.68 -46.92 -37.69
CA ALA A 380 0.54 -46.14 -37.67
C ALA A 380 1.79 -46.93 -37.24
N SER A 381 2.90 -46.63 -37.92
CA SER A 381 4.23 -46.56 -37.32
C SER A 381 4.79 -45.17 -37.67
N ILE A 382 5.03 -44.33 -36.67
CA ILE A 382 5.73 -43.05 -36.83
C ILE A 382 6.90 -43.07 -35.86
N HIS A 383 8.10 -42.99 -36.42
CA HIS A 383 9.34 -42.76 -35.70
C HIS A 383 9.38 -41.32 -35.17
N CYS A 384 9.57 -41.17 -33.86
CA CYS A 384 9.89 -39.87 -33.26
C CYS A 384 11.39 -39.59 -33.43
N ASN A 385 11.73 -38.62 -34.27
CA ASN A 385 13.04 -38.00 -34.23
C ASN A 385 13.11 -37.07 -33.01
N ALA A 386 13.91 -37.46 -32.02
CA ALA A 386 14.32 -36.58 -30.93
C ALA A 386 15.35 -35.58 -31.47
N ALA A 387 14.89 -34.38 -31.80
CA ALA A 387 15.77 -33.23 -31.96
C ALA A 387 16.17 -32.73 -30.56
N GLN A 388 17.48 -32.61 -30.36
CA GLN A 388 18.13 -32.14 -29.15
C GLN A 388 17.56 -30.79 -28.69
N CYS A 389 17.10 -30.76 -27.45
CA CYS A 389 16.77 -29.52 -26.76
C CYS A 389 18.10 -28.85 -26.39
N THR A 390 18.58 -27.93 -27.22
CA THR A 390 19.62 -26.98 -26.83
C THR A 390 19.00 -26.04 -25.81
N SER A 391 19.58 -26.02 -24.61
CA SER A 391 19.31 -25.04 -23.55
C SER A 391 19.23 -23.63 -24.12
N ALA A 392 18.03 -23.08 -24.21
CA ALA A 392 17.83 -21.69 -24.55
C ALA A 392 18.37 -20.85 -23.40
N VAL A 393 19.50 -20.18 -23.62
CA VAL A 393 19.96 -19.07 -22.79
C VAL A 393 18.83 -18.02 -22.84
N SER A 394 18.25 -17.70 -21.69
CA SER A 394 17.29 -16.60 -21.56
C SER A 394 17.99 -15.30 -21.95
N SER A 395 17.82 -14.86 -23.19
CA SER A 395 18.29 -13.54 -23.58
C SER A 395 17.45 -12.50 -22.83
N PHE A 396 18.04 -11.86 -21.82
CA PHE A 396 17.41 -10.73 -21.14
C PHE A 396 16.98 -9.68 -22.18
N GLU A 397 15.78 -9.11 -22.01
CA GLU A 397 15.29 -8.08 -22.92
C GLU A 397 16.24 -6.87 -22.91
N LYS A 398 16.48 -6.27 -24.07
CA LYS A 398 17.29 -5.06 -24.16
C LYS A 398 16.51 -3.88 -23.59
N ILE A 399 16.87 -3.47 -22.38
CA ILE A 399 16.25 -2.34 -21.67
C ILE A 399 17.12 -1.09 -21.84
N ASP A 400 16.46 0.04 -22.11
CA ASP A 400 17.08 1.36 -22.11
C ASP A 400 16.91 1.99 -20.73
N PHE A 401 17.91 1.81 -19.87
CA PHE A 401 17.88 2.27 -18.46
C PHE A 401 17.70 3.78 -18.33
N LEU A 402 18.24 4.58 -19.27
CA LEU A 402 18.14 6.03 -19.22
C LEU A 402 16.70 6.53 -19.41
N LYS A 403 15.82 5.74 -20.05
CA LYS A 403 14.38 6.05 -20.13
C LYS A 403 13.64 5.92 -18.79
N LEU A 404 14.25 5.28 -17.80
CA LEU A 404 13.70 5.22 -16.44
C LEU A 404 14.03 6.47 -15.62
N GLN A 405 14.96 7.33 -16.08
CA GLN A 405 15.30 8.55 -15.38
C GLN A 405 14.13 9.55 -15.42
N ASN A 406 13.70 9.99 -14.26
CA ASN A 406 12.71 11.04 -14.09
C ASN A 406 13.25 12.12 -13.13
N GLY A 407 14.05 13.04 -13.68
CA GLY A 407 14.70 14.06 -12.87
C GLY A 407 15.73 13.46 -11.91
N SER A 408 15.57 13.74 -10.62
CA SER A 408 16.37 13.18 -9.50
C SER A 408 15.89 11.79 -9.05
N ASP A 409 14.88 11.24 -9.72
CA ASP A 409 14.25 9.98 -9.36
C ASP A 409 14.33 8.97 -10.52
N ILE A 410 13.98 7.71 -10.22
CA ILE A 410 13.72 6.66 -11.21
C ILE A 410 12.21 6.37 -11.23
N ARG A 411 11.61 6.26 -12.41
CA ARG A 411 10.19 5.90 -12.60
C ARG A 411 10.01 4.97 -13.79
N GLY A 412 9.17 3.95 -13.61
CA GLY A 412 8.82 3.00 -14.66
C GLY A 412 7.45 2.36 -14.45
N VAL A 413 7.05 1.52 -15.39
CA VAL A 413 5.88 0.65 -15.30
C VAL A 413 6.33 -0.65 -14.64
N ALA A 414 5.80 -0.92 -13.45
CA ALA A 414 6.13 -2.11 -12.66
C ALA A 414 5.07 -3.21 -12.82
N VAL A 415 3.84 -2.86 -13.19
CA VAL A 415 2.72 -3.80 -13.36
C VAL A 415 2.03 -3.55 -14.70
N ALA A 416 1.68 -4.63 -15.40
CA ALA A 416 0.86 -4.53 -16.61
C ALA A 416 -0.59 -4.17 -16.26
N GLY A 417 -1.31 -3.52 -17.18
CA GLY A 417 -2.73 -3.22 -16.96
C GLY A 417 -3.22 -1.97 -17.69
N VAL A 418 -2.30 -1.10 -18.09
CA VAL A 418 -2.60 0.10 -18.87
C VAL A 418 -2.16 -0.10 -20.32
N LYS A 419 -3.09 0.06 -21.27
CA LYS A 419 -2.82 -0.14 -22.69
C LYS A 419 -1.77 0.87 -23.18
N GLY A 420 -0.72 0.38 -23.84
CA GLY A 420 0.36 1.22 -24.36
C GLY A 420 1.48 1.51 -23.35
N GLU A 421 1.39 0.97 -22.14
CA GLU A 421 2.42 1.10 -21.10
C GLU A 421 3.04 -0.27 -20.79
N PRO A 422 4.04 -0.73 -21.58
CA PRO A 422 4.70 -2.01 -21.31
C PRO A 422 5.51 -1.93 -20.01
N VAL A 423 5.56 -3.05 -19.27
CA VAL A 423 6.39 -3.17 -18.06
C VAL A 423 7.85 -2.99 -18.44
N ASN A 424 8.52 -2.03 -17.81
CA ASN A 424 9.94 -1.74 -18.02
C ASN A 424 10.74 -1.63 -16.71
N LEU A 425 10.07 -1.72 -15.55
CA LEU A 425 10.69 -1.79 -14.23
C LEU A 425 10.48 -3.21 -13.65
N THR A 426 11.21 -4.17 -14.19
CA THR A 426 11.15 -5.59 -13.78
C THR A 426 12.06 -5.88 -12.59
N GLU A 427 11.97 -7.07 -11.99
CA GLU A 427 12.87 -7.46 -10.89
C GLU A 427 14.34 -7.44 -11.30
N PRO A 428 14.76 -7.99 -12.46
CA PRO A 428 16.17 -7.94 -12.84
C PRO A 428 16.65 -6.51 -13.09
N VAL A 429 15.83 -5.64 -13.69
CA VAL A 429 16.16 -4.21 -13.85
C VAL A 429 16.32 -3.54 -12.48
N THR A 430 15.40 -3.80 -11.57
CA THR A 430 15.41 -3.27 -10.20
C THR A 430 16.63 -3.72 -9.41
N LYS A 431 16.97 -5.01 -9.51
CA LYS A 431 18.16 -5.59 -8.89
C LYS A 431 19.43 -4.91 -9.41
N ALA A 432 19.55 -4.71 -10.72
CA ALA A 432 20.70 -4.03 -11.31
C ALA A 432 20.84 -2.58 -10.85
N ILE A 433 19.72 -1.84 -10.74
CA ILE A 433 19.70 -0.48 -10.22
C ILE A 433 20.15 -0.45 -8.75
N ALA A 434 19.63 -1.34 -7.92
CA ALA A 434 19.96 -1.39 -6.50
C ALA A 434 21.43 -1.80 -6.25
N ALA A 435 21.94 -2.77 -7.01
CA ALA A 435 23.36 -3.13 -7.00
C ALA A 435 24.24 -1.94 -7.44
N SER A 436 23.83 -1.23 -8.48
CA SER A 436 24.52 -0.04 -8.96
C SER A 436 24.58 1.07 -7.90
N PHE A 437 23.46 1.35 -7.21
CA PHE A 437 23.45 2.31 -6.10
C PHE A 437 24.36 1.89 -4.94
N ALA A 438 24.35 0.61 -4.56
CA ALA A 438 25.23 0.11 -3.51
C ALA A 438 26.72 0.26 -3.89
N ALA A 439 27.08 -0.05 -5.13
CA ALA A 439 28.44 0.14 -5.65
C ALA A 439 28.83 1.61 -5.69
N TRP A 440 27.94 2.48 -6.18
CA TRP A 440 28.12 3.93 -6.17
C TRP A 440 28.36 4.45 -4.76
N LEU A 441 27.59 3.98 -3.77
CA LEU A 441 27.73 4.41 -2.37
C LEU A 441 29.08 3.98 -1.77
N LEU A 442 29.54 2.76 -2.07
CA LEU A 442 30.87 2.29 -1.65
C LEU A 442 31.99 3.16 -2.24
N GLU A 443 31.89 3.54 -3.51
CA GLU A 443 32.88 4.41 -4.17
C GLU A 443 32.90 5.81 -3.55
N LYS A 444 31.73 6.38 -3.26
CA LYS A 444 31.63 7.71 -2.64
C LYS A 444 32.14 7.73 -1.20
N LYS A 445 31.79 6.71 -0.40
CA LYS A 445 32.14 6.66 1.03
C LYS A 445 33.51 6.09 1.33
N LYS A 446 34.05 5.22 0.47
CA LYS A 446 35.34 4.52 0.66
C LYS A 446 35.51 4.01 2.10
N PRO A 447 34.58 3.17 2.60
CA PRO A 447 34.67 2.68 3.98
C PRO A 447 35.96 1.89 4.20
N ALA A 448 36.44 1.91 5.44
CA ALA A 448 37.49 0.98 5.85
C ALA A 448 37.02 -0.47 5.64
N GLU A 449 37.95 -1.39 5.33
CA GLU A 449 37.63 -2.79 4.97
C GLU A 449 36.78 -3.53 6.04
N SER A 450 36.89 -3.13 7.31
CA SER A 450 36.13 -3.72 8.42
C SER A 450 34.71 -3.17 8.58
N LYS A 451 34.34 -2.07 7.92
CA LYS A 451 33.02 -1.44 8.06
C LYS A 451 32.12 -1.83 6.89
N ARG A 452 31.08 -2.62 7.18
CA ARG A 452 29.98 -2.86 6.25
C ARG A 452 29.03 -1.65 6.27
N LEU A 453 28.73 -1.12 5.09
CA LEU A 453 27.72 -0.06 4.95
C LEU A 453 26.33 -0.64 5.17
N ARG A 454 25.40 0.20 5.65
CA ARG A 454 23.98 -0.15 5.79
C ARG A 454 23.15 0.64 4.78
N ILE A 455 22.26 -0.02 4.05
CA ILE A 455 21.27 0.65 3.19
C ILE A 455 19.86 0.27 3.66
N SER A 456 19.03 1.27 3.96
CA SER A 456 17.61 1.04 4.27
C SER A 456 16.74 0.99 3.00
N VAL A 457 15.68 0.20 3.06
CA VAL A 457 14.69 0.04 1.98
C VAL A 457 13.29 0.10 2.56
N GLY A 458 12.50 1.08 2.10
CA GLY A 458 11.08 1.21 2.42
C GLY A 458 10.26 1.39 1.16
N HIS A 459 8.95 1.28 1.28
CA HIS A 459 8.04 1.40 0.16
C HIS A 459 6.70 2.01 0.53
N ASP A 460 6.00 2.54 -0.47
CA ASP A 460 4.60 2.96 -0.34
C ASP A 460 3.62 1.79 -0.48
N SER A 461 2.31 2.06 -0.53
CA SER A 461 1.26 1.02 -0.53
C SER A 461 1.08 0.26 -1.86
N ARG A 462 1.85 0.58 -2.92
CA ARG A 462 1.64 0.02 -4.26
C ARG A 462 1.72 -1.50 -4.31
N ILE A 463 0.90 -2.10 -5.18
CA ILE A 463 0.82 -3.55 -5.35
C ILE A 463 2.13 -4.23 -5.84
N SER A 464 3.04 -3.47 -6.43
CA SER A 464 4.37 -3.97 -6.85
C SER A 464 5.44 -3.85 -5.75
N ALA A 465 5.14 -3.17 -4.65
CA ALA A 465 6.12 -2.76 -3.65
C ALA A 465 6.92 -3.93 -3.06
N GLN A 466 6.25 -4.99 -2.58
CA GLN A 466 6.95 -6.14 -1.98
C GLN A 466 7.93 -6.78 -2.97
N LYS A 467 7.45 -7.02 -4.20
CA LYS A 467 8.23 -7.63 -5.27
C LYS A 467 9.48 -6.81 -5.63
N LEU A 468 9.33 -5.49 -5.65
CA LEU A 468 10.46 -4.59 -5.89
C LEU A 468 11.38 -4.48 -4.67
N GLN A 469 10.85 -4.53 -3.45
CA GLN A 469 11.65 -4.54 -2.22
C GLN A 469 12.57 -5.76 -2.17
N ASP A 470 12.06 -6.93 -2.52
CA ASP A 470 12.87 -8.16 -2.56
C ASP A 470 13.98 -8.03 -3.61
N ALA A 471 13.66 -7.55 -4.82
CA ALA A 471 14.65 -7.33 -5.88
C ALA A 471 15.71 -6.27 -5.51
N VAL A 472 15.31 -5.20 -4.82
CA VAL A 472 16.23 -4.18 -4.29
C VAL A 472 17.16 -4.81 -3.25
N SER A 473 16.62 -5.56 -2.30
CA SER A 473 17.41 -6.27 -1.27
C SER A 473 18.43 -7.21 -1.91
N HIS A 474 18.04 -7.97 -2.93
CA HIS A 474 18.95 -8.87 -3.66
C HIS A 474 20.07 -8.09 -4.35
N GLY A 475 19.75 -6.95 -4.95
CA GLY A 475 20.73 -6.09 -5.61
C GLY A 475 21.77 -5.55 -4.63
N ILE A 476 21.33 -4.98 -3.51
CA ILE A 476 22.23 -4.44 -2.47
C ILE A 476 23.10 -5.55 -1.87
N ALA A 477 22.49 -6.67 -1.47
CA ALA A 477 23.20 -7.78 -0.83
C ALA A 477 24.27 -8.39 -1.74
N SER A 478 24.04 -8.41 -3.06
CA SER A 478 25.03 -8.91 -4.03
C SER A 478 26.34 -8.12 -4.08
N ILE A 479 26.33 -6.88 -3.58
CA ILE A 479 27.51 -6.00 -3.47
C ILE A 479 28.18 -6.11 -2.08
N GLY A 480 27.61 -6.91 -1.17
CA GLY A 480 28.16 -7.13 0.18
C GLY A 480 27.82 -6.02 1.18
N VAL A 481 26.78 -5.23 0.90
CA VAL A 481 26.24 -4.19 1.79
C VAL A 481 25.08 -4.75 2.62
N ASP A 482 24.92 -4.29 3.86
CA ASP A 482 23.84 -4.74 4.74
C ASP A 482 22.51 -4.06 4.36
N VAL A 483 21.43 -4.84 4.37
CA VAL A 483 20.10 -4.37 3.94
C VAL A 483 19.17 -4.31 5.14
N ILE A 484 18.54 -3.15 5.34
CA ILE A 484 17.55 -2.94 6.40
C ILE A 484 16.20 -2.63 5.76
N GLN A 485 15.26 -3.57 5.83
CA GLN A 485 13.90 -3.38 5.35
C GLN A 485 13.05 -2.71 6.44
N TYR A 486 12.57 -1.51 6.16
CA TYR A 486 11.57 -0.82 6.98
C TYR A 486 10.12 -1.15 6.57
N GLY A 487 9.93 -1.79 5.41
CA GLY A 487 8.60 -2.17 4.94
C GLY A 487 7.80 -0.95 4.46
N LEU A 488 6.52 -0.89 4.83
CA LEU A 488 5.66 0.26 4.56
C LEU A 488 6.18 1.48 5.32
N ALA A 489 6.64 2.48 4.58
CA ALA A 489 7.23 3.69 5.14
C ALA A 489 6.82 4.92 4.31
N SER A 490 7.04 6.11 4.84
CA SER A 490 6.93 7.36 4.08
C SER A 490 8.28 7.73 3.46
N THR A 491 8.26 8.47 2.35
CA THR A 491 9.46 9.10 1.78
C THR A 491 10.23 9.90 2.84
N PRO A 492 9.59 10.74 3.66
CA PRO A 492 10.30 11.46 4.70
C PRO A 492 10.96 10.58 5.75
N ALA A 493 10.31 9.49 6.19
CA ALA A 493 10.95 8.54 7.10
C ALA A 493 12.20 7.91 6.48
N MET A 494 12.16 7.55 5.20
CA MET A 494 13.33 6.95 4.54
C MET A 494 14.54 7.89 4.52
N PHE A 495 14.34 9.18 4.22
CA PHE A 495 15.44 10.15 4.32
C PHE A 495 15.86 10.36 5.78
N ASN A 496 14.92 10.52 6.72
CA ASN A 496 15.21 10.70 8.14
C ASN A 496 16.11 9.58 8.71
N SER A 497 15.95 8.33 8.24
CA SER A 497 16.78 7.20 8.67
C SER A 497 18.28 7.34 8.40
N THR A 498 18.64 8.19 7.43
CA THR A 498 20.05 8.51 7.12
C THR A 498 20.65 9.53 8.09
N LEU A 499 19.82 10.18 8.91
CA LEU A 499 20.17 11.25 9.84
C LEU A 499 19.95 10.85 11.31
N THR A 500 18.95 10.00 11.61
CA THR A 500 18.67 9.53 12.97
C THR A 500 19.85 8.76 13.55
N GLU A 501 20.21 9.04 14.80
CA GLU A 501 21.22 8.29 15.55
C GLU A 501 20.53 7.39 16.59
N ASP A 502 20.15 6.17 16.18
CA ASP A 502 19.54 5.18 17.07
C ASP A 502 19.81 3.76 16.56
N GLU A 503 20.67 3.04 17.28
CA GLU A 503 21.05 1.66 16.94
C GLU A 503 19.89 0.65 17.12
N ASN A 504 18.82 0.97 17.87
CA ASN A 504 17.63 0.11 17.92
C ASN A 504 16.95 0.03 16.56
N PHE A 505 17.07 1.11 15.76
CA PHE A 505 16.60 1.17 14.39
C PHE A 505 17.69 0.90 13.34
N LEU A 506 18.90 0.57 13.80
CA LEU A 506 20.12 0.40 12.99
C LEU A 506 20.53 1.68 12.23
N CYS A 507 20.21 2.85 12.78
CA CYS A 507 20.50 4.17 12.22
C CYS A 507 21.74 4.83 12.87
N PRO A 508 22.44 5.74 12.18
CA PRO A 508 22.14 6.21 10.84
C PRO A 508 22.53 5.18 9.78
N VAL A 509 21.68 5.01 8.77
CA VAL A 509 22.04 4.21 7.59
C VAL A 509 22.91 5.02 6.65
N ASP A 510 23.76 4.33 5.89
CA ASP A 510 24.69 5.00 5.00
C ASP A 510 24.04 5.51 3.70
N GLY A 511 22.95 4.87 3.29
CA GLY A 511 22.09 5.26 2.18
C GLY A 511 20.69 4.68 2.34
N SER A 512 19.73 5.20 1.59
CA SER A 512 18.34 4.77 1.66
C SER A 512 17.70 4.73 0.28
N ILE A 513 16.83 3.74 0.05
CA ILE A 513 16.00 3.61 -1.14
C ILE A 513 14.53 3.62 -0.71
N MET A 514 13.78 4.62 -1.19
CA MET A 514 12.33 4.64 -1.10
C MET A 514 11.73 4.15 -2.41
N ILE A 515 10.95 3.06 -2.34
CA ILE A 515 10.24 2.47 -3.48
C ILE A 515 8.87 3.13 -3.58
N THR A 516 8.73 4.02 -4.55
CA THR A 516 7.50 4.77 -4.77
C THR A 516 7.45 5.38 -6.17
N ALA A 517 6.24 5.62 -6.65
CA ALA A 517 6.00 6.53 -7.77
C ALA A 517 5.22 7.79 -7.37
N SER A 518 5.23 8.16 -6.09
CA SER A 518 4.44 9.26 -5.49
C SER A 518 3.00 9.20 -5.98
N HIS A 519 2.42 10.29 -6.46
CA HIS A 519 1.03 10.41 -6.91
C HIS A 519 0.68 9.70 -8.25
N LEU A 520 1.60 8.95 -8.88
CA LEU A 520 1.32 8.29 -10.18
C LEU A 520 0.32 7.12 -10.05
N PRO A 521 -0.28 6.62 -11.14
CA PRO A 521 -1.24 5.50 -11.06
C PRO A 521 -0.62 4.19 -10.57
N TYR A 522 -1.43 3.27 -10.04
CA TYR A 522 -1.04 2.01 -9.39
C TYR A 522 -0.01 1.14 -10.15
N ASN A 523 -0.03 1.20 -11.49
CA ASN A 523 0.81 0.37 -12.36
C ASN A 523 2.26 0.87 -12.46
N ARG A 524 2.50 2.13 -12.05
CA ARG A 524 3.83 2.75 -12.01
C ARG A 524 4.49 2.50 -10.65
N ASN A 525 5.82 2.41 -10.64
CA ASN A 525 6.64 2.45 -9.43
C ASN A 525 8.02 3.07 -9.76
N GLY A 526 8.89 3.19 -8.77
CA GLY A 526 10.17 3.87 -8.94
C GLY A 526 11.01 3.89 -7.68
N PHE A 527 12.11 4.64 -7.73
CA PHE A 527 13.06 4.77 -6.62
C PHE A 527 13.42 6.22 -6.40
N LYS A 528 13.45 6.61 -5.11
CA LYS A 528 14.13 7.81 -4.61
C LYS A 528 15.31 7.35 -3.77
N PHE A 529 16.45 8.02 -3.91
CA PHE A 529 17.69 7.66 -3.22
C PHE A 529 18.12 8.78 -2.29
N PHE A 530 18.53 8.42 -1.08
CA PHE A 530 19.00 9.36 -0.07
C PHE A 530 20.33 8.91 0.54
N THR A 531 21.09 9.89 0.99
CA THR A 531 22.24 9.73 1.89
C THR A 531 22.12 10.77 3.01
N GLY A 532 23.00 10.74 4.01
CA GLY A 532 23.06 11.80 5.03
C GLY A 532 23.34 13.20 4.47
N ALA A 533 23.76 13.34 3.20
CA ALA A 533 23.92 14.62 2.52
C ALA A 533 22.63 15.11 1.82
N GLY A 534 21.56 14.31 1.80
CA GLY A 534 20.31 14.62 1.12
C GLY A 534 19.93 13.62 0.01
N GLY A 535 18.87 13.97 -0.71
CA GLY A 535 18.43 13.25 -1.91
C GLY A 535 19.38 13.46 -3.11
N LEU A 536 19.56 12.40 -3.90
CA LEU A 536 20.49 12.39 -5.03
C LEU A 536 20.08 13.35 -6.17
N GLY A 537 21.06 13.82 -6.93
CA GLY A 537 20.85 14.71 -8.08
C GLY A 537 20.67 13.98 -9.41
N LYS A 538 20.25 14.72 -10.45
CA LYS A 538 20.07 14.16 -11.81
C LYS A 538 21.34 13.49 -12.37
N ALA A 539 22.51 14.03 -12.04
CA ALA A 539 23.79 13.47 -12.48
C ALA A 539 24.08 12.13 -11.80
N ASP A 540 23.82 12.01 -10.50
CA ASP A 540 24.02 10.77 -9.74
C ASP A 540 23.08 9.66 -10.24
N ILE A 541 21.82 9.99 -10.50
CA ILE A 541 20.86 9.01 -11.05
C ILE A 541 21.28 8.52 -12.44
N LYS A 542 21.79 9.43 -13.28
CA LYS A 542 22.29 9.05 -14.60
C LYS A 542 23.45 8.06 -14.48
N ASP A 543 24.43 8.36 -13.63
CA ASP A 543 25.58 7.51 -13.33
C ASP A 543 25.15 6.12 -12.83
N ILE A 544 24.22 6.08 -11.86
CA ILE A 544 23.62 4.83 -11.35
C ILE A 544 22.96 4.03 -12.48
N LEU A 545 22.19 4.65 -13.37
CA LEU A 545 21.52 3.96 -14.47
C LEU A 545 22.48 3.44 -15.54
N GLU A 546 23.54 4.19 -15.86
CA GLU A 546 24.59 3.76 -16.80
C GLU A 546 25.36 2.55 -16.24
N HIS A 547 25.70 2.57 -14.95
CA HIS A 547 26.30 1.43 -14.27
C HIS A 547 25.33 0.23 -14.14
N ALA A 548 24.04 0.49 -13.90
CA ALA A 548 23.03 -0.56 -13.83
C ALA A 548 22.90 -1.32 -15.15
N ALA A 549 22.97 -0.63 -16.29
CA ALA A 549 22.98 -1.27 -17.61
C ALA A 549 24.15 -2.26 -17.76
N ASN A 550 25.35 -1.86 -17.34
CA ASN A 550 26.55 -2.72 -17.37
C ASN A 550 26.45 -3.93 -16.44
N ILE A 551 25.82 -3.77 -15.27
CA ILE A 551 25.56 -4.88 -14.33
C ILE A 551 24.53 -5.84 -14.92
N TYR A 552 23.47 -5.31 -15.51
CA TYR A 552 22.37 -6.07 -16.10
C TYR A 552 22.83 -6.98 -17.24
N GLU A 553 23.71 -6.50 -18.12
CA GLU A 553 24.27 -7.29 -19.23
C GLU A 553 25.07 -8.52 -18.77
N LYS A 554 25.56 -8.51 -17.52
CA LYS A 554 26.34 -9.60 -16.93
C LYS A 554 25.49 -10.58 -16.14
N PHE A 555 24.18 -10.32 -15.98
CA PHE A 555 23.32 -11.24 -15.25
C PHE A 555 23.20 -12.58 -15.95
N THR A 556 23.31 -13.61 -15.12
CA THR A 556 23.06 -15.02 -15.45
C THR A 556 22.08 -15.58 -14.44
N ASP A 557 21.35 -16.65 -14.80
CA ASP A 557 20.43 -17.31 -13.87
C ASP A 557 21.12 -17.72 -12.55
N THR A 558 22.39 -18.12 -12.62
CA THR A 558 23.21 -18.45 -11.43
C THR A 558 23.44 -17.22 -10.55
N SER A 559 23.90 -16.10 -11.13
CA SER A 559 24.14 -14.86 -10.37
C SER A 559 22.87 -14.24 -9.77
N LEU A 560 21.70 -14.54 -10.35
CA LEU A 560 20.41 -14.18 -9.78
C LEU A 560 20.15 -14.98 -8.50
N LYS A 561 20.28 -16.31 -8.55
CA LYS A 561 20.08 -17.19 -7.39
C LYS A 561 21.08 -16.93 -6.26
N GLU A 562 22.36 -16.76 -6.56
CA GLU A 562 23.39 -16.48 -5.56
C GLU A 562 23.08 -15.19 -4.77
N SER A 563 22.51 -14.18 -5.42
CA SER A 563 22.11 -12.96 -4.72
C SER A 563 20.86 -13.12 -3.83
N GLU A 564 19.95 -14.02 -4.20
CA GLU A 564 18.78 -14.34 -3.38
C GLU A 564 19.23 -15.01 -2.09
N GLU A 565 20.15 -15.97 -2.19
CA GLU A 565 20.78 -16.63 -1.05
C GLU A 565 21.55 -15.65 -0.16
N ALA A 566 22.36 -14.76 -0.76
CA ALA A 566 23.08 -13.72 -0.03
C ALA A 566 22.14 -12.77 0.73
N ALA A 567 21.02 -12.38 0.12
CA ALA A 567 20.03 -11.51 0.74
C ALA A 567 19.31 -12.19 1.92
N ASN A 568 18.96 -13.46 1.78
CA ASN A 568 18.34 -14.22 2.88
C ASN A 568 19.19 -14.25 4.15
N ALA A 569 20.52 -14.12 4.03
CA ALA A 569 21.44 -14.03 5.17
C ALA A 569 21.68 -12.58 5.67
N ALA A 570 21.49 -11.56 4.83
CA ALA A 570 21.90 -10.17 5.10
C ALA A 570 20.74 -9.22 5.47
N VAL A 571 19.51 -9.55 5.07
CA VAL A 571 18.35 -8.66 5.26
C VAL A 571 17.87 -8.67 6.72
N ARG A 572 17.72 -7.48 7.30
CA ARG A 572 17.08 -7.26 8.61
C ARG A 572 15.79 -6.48 8.45
N LYS A 573 14.74 -6.87 9.17
CA LYS A 573 13.46 -6.13 9.21
C LYS A 573 13.37 -5.32 10.49
N VAL A 574 13.01 -4.04 10.38
CA VAL A 574 12.97 -3.08 11.51
C VAL A 574 11.75 -2.18 11.38
N ASP A 575 11.02 -1.94 12.46
CA ASP A 575 9.89 -0.98 12.48
C ASP A 575 10.38 0.45 12.76
N TYR A 576 10.94 1.09 11.73
CA TYR A 576 11.44 2.46 11.85
C TYR A 576 10.32 3.50 11.99
N MET A 577 9.13 3.22 11.47
CA MET A 577 8.00 4.15 11.54
C MET A 577 7.59 4.45 12.98
N THR A 578 7.81 3.54 13.92
CA THR A 578 7.58 3.80 15.35
C THR A 578 8.52 4.87 15.91
N GLY A 579 9.80 4.88 15.53
CA GLY A 579 10.74 5.94 15.92
C GLY A 579 10.37 7.28 15.27
N TYR A 580 10.21 7.28 13.94
CA TYR A 580 9.87 8.47 13.17
C TYR A 580 8.60 9.17 13.69
N THR A 581 7.52 8.42 13.94
CA THR A 581 6.26 9.00 14.44
C THR A 581 6.37 9.51 15.88
N ALA A 582 7.18 8.87 16.73
CA ALA A 582 7.44 9.35 18.07
C ALA A 582 8.16 10.71 18.06
N ASP A 583 9.10 10.92 17.14
CA ASP A 583 9.79 12.21 16.98
C ASP A 583 8.84 13.33 16.54
N LEU A 584 7.89 13.04 15.62
CA LEU A 584 6.84 13.99 15.24
C LEU A 584 5.96 14.38 16.43
N VAL A 585 5.54 13.40 17.24
CA VAL A 585 4.77 13.65 18.47
C VAL A 585 5.58 14.47 19.47
N ALA A 586 6.85 14.13 19.66
CA ALA A 586 7.75 14.85 20.56
C ALA A 586 7.95 16.31 20.12
N ALA A 587 8.01 16.59 18.82
CA ALA A 587 8.09 17.95 18.29
C ALA A 587 6.88 18.79 18.71
N VAL A 588 5.65 18.27 18.55
CA VAL A 588 4.43 18.99 18.98
C VAL A 588 4.38 19.20 20.49
N ARG A 589 4.75 18.18 21.28
CA ARG A 589 4.77 18.28 22.74
C ARG A 589 5.76 19.33 23.22
N ARG A 590 6.95 19.40 22.60
CA ARG A 590 8.00 20.36 22.97
C ARG A 590 7.51 21.81 22.86
N ASP A 591 6.86 22.15 21.74
CA ASP A 591 6.34 23.50 21.49
C ASP A 591 5.13 23.85 22.39
N ALA A 592 4.48 22.82 22.95
CA ALA A 592 3.41 22.95 23.93
C ALA A 592 3.90 22.99 25.39
N GLY A 593 5.22 23.09 25.64
CA GLY A 593 5.78 23.06 26.99
C GLY A 593 5.81 21.66 27.62
N ASN A 594 5.98 20.61 26.81
CA ASN A 594 6.01 19.19 27.19
C ASN A 594 4.71 18.65 27.79
N VAL A 595 3.57 19.22 27.41
CA VAL A 595 2.26 18.65 27.75
C VAL A 595 2.04 17.36 26.96
N GLU A 596 1.63 16.27 27.63
CA GLU A 596 1.48 14.94 27.01
C GLU A 596 0.41 14.91 25.90
N LYS A 597 -0.74 15.55 26.13
CA LYS A 597 -1.87 15.62 25.19
C LYS A 597 -2.24 17.08 24.88
N PRO A 598 -1.36 17.82 24.18
CA PRO A 598 -1.52 19.27 24.04
C PRO A 598 -2.74 19.64 23.19
N LEU A 599 -3.24 18.70 22.37
CA LEU A 599 -4.37 18.88 21.47
C LEU A 599 -5.63 18.13 21.94
N GLU A 600 -5.72 17.77 23.23
CA GLU A 600 -6.89 17.09 23.78
C GLU A 600 -8.21 17.80 23.48
N GLY A 601 -9.15 17.14 22.80
CA GLY A 601 -10.45 17.72 22.45
C GLY A 601 -10.48 18.49 21.11
N PHE A 602 -9.36 18.60 20.39
CA PHE A 602 -9.42 18.92 18.96
C PHE A 602 -9.94 17.73 18.18
N HIS A 603 -10.73 18.00 17.14
CA HIS A 603 -11.19 17.01 16.17
C HIS A 603 -10.46 17.23 14.85
N ILE A 604 -9.46 16.40 14.55
CA ILE A 604 -8.67 16.51 13.32
C ILE A 604 -8.76 15.18 12.58
N ILE A 605 -9.15 15.23 11.32
CA ILE A 605 -9.32 14.04 10.49
C ILE A 605 -8.26 13.96 9.40
N VAL A 606 -7.94 12.74 8.99
CA VAL A 606 -6.94 12.46 7.94
C VAL A 606 -7.61 11.75 6.77
N ASP A 607 -7.29 12.19 5.57
CA ASP A 607 -7.49 11.44 4.33
C ASP A 607 -6.13 10.99 3.81
N ALA A 608 -5.90 9.67 3.80
CA ALA A 608 -4.65 9.10 3.30
C ALA A 608 -4.75 8.59 1.86
N GLY A 609 -5.93 8.64 1.22
CA GLY A 609 -6.17 8.13 -0.14
C GLY A 609 -5.69 6.69 -0.39
N ASN A 610 -5.63 5.85 0.65
CA ASN A 610 -5.02 4.52 0.66
C ASN A 610 -3.50 4.48 0.40
N GLY A 611 -2.83 5.62 0.52
CA GLY A 611 -1.38 5.74 0.56
C GLY A 611 -0.77 5.34 1.92
N ALA A 612 0.50 5.70 2.12
CA ALA A 612 1.22 5.41 3.36
C ALA A 612 0.84 6.36 4.52
N GLY A 613 0.14 7.47 4.27
CA GLY A 613 -0.18 8.51 5.26
C GLY A 613 -1.14 8.10 6.38
N GLY A 614 -1.73 6.89 6.33
CA GLY A 614 -2.70 6.43 7.32
C GLY A 614 -2.17 6.38 8.76
N PHE A 615 -0.85 6.22 8.94
CA PHE A 615 -0.23 6.22 10.26
C PHE A 615 -0.46 7.52 11.03
N PHE A 616 -0.67 8.66 10.34
CA PHE A 616 -0.70 9.97 10.97
C PHE A 616 -1.87 10.11 11.96
N ALA A 617 -3.02 9.49 11.65
CA ALA A 617 -4.17 9.48 12.55
C ALA A 617 -3.85 8.74 13.87
N GLY A 618 -3.46 7.47 13.79
CA GLY A 618 -3.28 6.63 14.98
C GLY A 618 -1.94 6.80 15.71
N LYS A 619 -0.86 7.10 14.98
CA LYS A 619 0.50 7.18 15.55
C LYS A 619 0.97 8.61 15.85
N VAL A 620 0.30 9.64 15.33
CA VAL A 620 0.67 11.05 15.59
C VAL A 620 -0.45 11.82 16.28
N LEU A 621 -1.66 11.86 15.70
CA LEU A 621 -2.75 12.67 16.24
C LEU A 621 -3.32 12.11 17.55
N GLU A 622 -3.65 10.82 17.61
CA GLU A 622 -4.22 10.19 18.81
C GLU A 622 -3.30 10.32 20.06
N PRO A 623 -1.97 10.08 19.98
CA PRO A 623 -1.05 10.32 21.09
C PRO A 623 -1.00 11.77 21.59
N LEU A 624 -1.39 12.74 20.75
CA LEU A 624 -1.50 14.16 21.10
C LEU A 624 -2.86 14.53 21.72
N GLY A 625 -3.77 13.56 21.87
CA GLY A 625 -5.10 13.72 22.45
C GLY A 625 -6.20 14.09 21.45
N VAL A 626 -5.91 14.07 20.16
CA VAL A 626 -6.85 14.43 19.10
C VAL A 626 -7.90 13.34 18.90
N VAL A 627 -9.15 13.75 18.64
CA VAL A 627 -10.21 12.88 18.16
C VAL A 627 -10.10 12.76 16.63
N THR A 628 -9.94 11.53 16.13
CA THR A 628 -9.68 11.23 14.71
C THR A 628 -10.88 10.62 13.97
N THR A 629 -12.03 10.46 14.64
CA THR A 629 -13.26 9.90 14.05
C THR A 629 -13.65 10.64 12.77
N GLY A 630 -13.95 9.92 11.69
CA GLY A 630 -14.25 10.52 10.39
C GLY A 630 -13.03 10.63 9.45
N SER A 631 -11.84 10.27 9.93
CA SER A 631 -10.71 9.98 9.05
C SER A 631 -11.04 8.85 8.07
N GLN A 632 -10.54 8.94 6.85
CA GLN A 632 -10.92 8.06 5.75
C GLN A 632 -9.72 7.55 4.95
N PHE A 633 -9.91 6.38 4.34
CA PHE A 633 -8.93 5.75 3.46
C PHE A 633 -7.55 5.51 4.11
N LEU A 634 -7.55 5.24 5.43
CA LEU A 634 -6.33 5.06 6.23
C LEU A 634 -5.61 3.73 5.95
N GLU A 635 -6.37 2.68 5.59
CA GLU A 635 -5.80 1.38 5.29
C GLU A 635 -5.07 1.39 3.93
N PRO A 636 -3.77 1.05 3.89
CA PRO A 636 -3.01 1.01 2.66
C PRO A 636 -3.61 0.07 1.60
N ASP A 637 -3.88 0.61 0.41
CA ASP A 637 -4.33 -0.15 -0.78
C ASP A 637 -3.72 0.49 -2.03
N GLY A 638 -2.72 -0.18 -2.59
CA GLY A 638 -1.96 0.26 -3.75
C GLY A 638 -2.74 0.34 -5.06
N MET A 639 -4.01 -0.05 -5.10
CA MET A 639 -4.91 0.19 -6.22
C MET A 639 -5.56 1.59 -6.19
N PHE A 640 -5.46 2.30 -5.06
CA PHE A 640 -6.03 3.64 -4.84
C PHE A 640 -7.52 3.73 -5.25
N PRO A 641 -8.40 2.92 -4.64
CA PRO A 641 -9.78 2.71 -5.14
C PRO A 641 -10.70 3.93 -5.01
N ASN A 642 -10.36 4.91 -4.18
CA ASN A 642 -11.26 6.03 -3.83
C ASN A 642 -11.01 7.28 -4.67
N HIS A 643 -9.78 7.78 -4.68
CA HIS A 643 -9.30 8.86 -5.52
C HIS A 643 -7.78 8.74 -5.68
N ILE A 644 -7.20 9.56 -6.55
CA ILE A 644 -5.74 9.66 -6.65
C ILE A 644 -5.25 10.31 -5.34
N PRO A 645 -4.35 9.67 -4.58
CA PRO A 645 -3.75 10.26 -3.38
C PRO A 645 -2.78 11.38 -3.78
N ASN A 646 -3.31 12.58 -3.98
CA ASN A 646 -2.56 13.77 -4.36
C ASN A 646 -3.32 15.02 -3.91
N PRO A 647 -2.74 15.90 -3.08
CA PRO A 647 -3.40 17.13 -2.65
C PRO A 647 -3.64 18.13 -3.80
N GLU A 648 -3.04 17.96 -4.98
CA GLU A 648 -3.40 18.76 -6.17
C GLU A 648 -4.65 18.24 -6.91
N ASP A 649 -5.11 17.03 -6.61
CA ASP A 649 -6.27 16.42 -7.26
C ASP A 649 -7.59 16.99 -6.70
N LYS A 650 -8.46 17.43 -7.61
CA LYS A 650 -9.74 18.08 -7.23
C LYS A 650 -10.72 17.11 -6.57
N ALA A 651 -10.70 15.83 -6.93
CA ALA A 651 -11.59 14.85 -6.33
C ALA A 651 -11.11 14.48 -4.91
N ALA A 652 -9.79 14.33 -4.74
CA ALA A 652 -9.16 14.14 -3.45
C ALA A 652 -9.45 15.31 -2.48
N MET A 653 -9.19 16.55 -2.89
CA MET A 653 -9.47 17.73 -2.07
C MET A 653 -10.97 17.86 -1.73
N LYS A 654 -11.85 17.54 -2.68
CA LYS A 654 -13.29 17.52 -2.43
C LYS A 654 -13.68 16.44 -1.40
N ALA A 655 -13.05 15.26 -1.44
CA ALA A 655 -13.33 14.16 -0.52
C ALA A 655 -13.00 14.55 0.93
N ILE A 656 -11.80 15.07 1.20
CA ILE A 656 -11.43 15.54 2.54
C ILE A 656 -12.27 16.74 2.98
N THR A 657 -12.58 17.68 2.07
CA THR A 657 -13.45 18.83 2.38
C THR A 657 -14.84 18.37 2.85
N GLN A 658 -15.42 17.41 2.13
CA GLN A 658 -16.73 16.86 2.50
C GLN A 658 -16.65 16.14 3.86
N ALA A 659 -15.61 15.36 4.10
CA ALA A 659 -15.41 14.67 5.37
C ALA A 659 -15.28 15.65 6.54
N VAL A 660 -14.57 16.77 6.37
CA VAL A 660 -14.46 17.82 7.40
C VAL A 660 -15.83 18.41 7.74
N LEU A 661 -16.61 18.77 6.72
CA LEU A 661 -17.94 19.36 6.90
C LEU A 661 -18.94 18.38 7.55
N GLU A 662 -18.92 17.12 7.14
CA GLU A 662 -19.81 16.08 7.67
C GLU A 662 -19.50 15.74 9.13
N ASN A 663 -18.22 15.66 9.48
CA ASN A 663 -17.78 15.30 10.82
C ASN A 663 -17.64 16.52 11.74
N LYS A 664 -17.80 17.74 11.21
CA LYS A 664 -17.56 19.01 11.93
C LYS A 664 -16.17 19.06 12.54
N ALA A 665 -15.18 18.54 11.81
CA ALA A 665 -13.80 18.54 12.25
C ALA A 665 -13.24 19.98 12.29
N ASP A 666 -12.33 20.24 13.23
CA ASP A 666 -11.61 21.52 13.34
C ASP A 666 -10.61 21.72 12.20
N LEU A 667 -10.05 20.60 11.70
CA LEU A 667 -9.06 20.56 10.63
C LEU A 667 -9.14 19.20 9.90
N GLY A 668 -9.00 19.23 8.59
CA GLY A 668 -8.73 18.05 7.75
C GLY A 668 -7.30 18.09 7.24
N ILE A 669 -6.64 16.94 7.19
CA ILE A 669 -5.28 16.76 6.65
C ILE A 669 -5.35 15.75 5.51
N ILE A 670 -4.66 16.03 4.41
CA ILE A 670 -4.55 15.10 3.29
C ILE A 670 -3.09 14.97 2.85
N PHE A 671 -2.70 13.73 2.52
CA PHE A 671 -1.37 13.39 2.03
C PHE A 671 -1.42 12.82 0.61
N ASP A 672 -0.29 12.85 -0.08
CA ASP A 672 -0.09 12.01 -1.25
C ASP A 672 0.34 10.58 -0.86
N THR A 673 0.65 9.74 -1.86
CA THR A 673 0.91 8.31 -1.63
C THR A 673 2.04 8.04 -0.64
N ASP A 674 3.14 8.77 -0.73
CA ASP A 674 4.38 8.56 0.02
C ASP A 674 4.67 9.66 1.05
N VAL A 675 3.71 10.57 1.27
CA VAL A 675 3.67 11.54 2.38
C VAL A 675 4.75 12.63 2.27
N ASP A 676 5.31 12.84 1.08
CA ASP A 676 6.19 14.00 0.83
C ASP A 676 5.39 15.26 0.47
N ARG A 677 4.10 15.12 0.14
CA ARG A 677 3.16 16.23 -0.05
C ARG A 677 2.06 16.21 0.98
N SER A 678 1.62 17.40 1.37
CA SER A 678 0.42 17.56 2.19
C SER A 678 -0.37 18.81 1.83
N ALA A 679 -1.64 18.80 2.23
CA ALA A 679 -2.49 19.97 2.31
C ALA A 679 -3.43 19.82 3.50
N ALA A 680 -4.13 20.90 3.84
CA ALA A 680 -5.13 20.86 4.90
C ALA A 680 -6.43 21.56 4.48
N VAL A 681 -7.48 21.37 5.26
CA VAL A 681 -8.80 22.00 5.09
C VAL A 681 -9.27 22.50 6.43
N ASP A 682 -9.69 23.76 6.51
CA ASP A 682 -10.24 24.32 7.75
C ASP A 682 -11.66 23.82 8.05
N SER A 683 -12.17 24.12 9.24
CA SER A 683 -13.50 23.72 9.68
C SER A 683 -14.66 24.28 8.86
N SER A 684 -14.42 25.30 8.02
CA SER A 684 -15.40 25.85 7.07
C SER A 684 -15.40 25.12 5.72
N GLY A 685 -14.47 24.18 5.52
CA GLY A 685 -14.26 23.50 4.24
C GLY A 685 -13.36 24.28 3.28
N ARG A 686 -12.66 25.34 3.74
CA ARG A 686 -11.73 26.08 2.90
C ARG A 686 -10.36 25.41 2.92
N GLU A 687 -9.82 25.17 1.74
CA GLU A 687 -8.54 24.47 1.58
C GLU A 687 -7.33 25.36 1.91
N PHE A 688 -6.47 24.91 2.82
CA PHE A 688 -5.07 25.31 2.92
C PHE A 688 -4.23 24.51 1.93
N ASN A 689 -4.33 24.90 0.66
CA ASN A 689 -3.64 24.28 -0.46
C ASN A 689 -3.02 25.35 -1.36
N ARG A 690 -2.02 24.99 -2.17
CA ARG A 690 -1.31 25.89 -3.09
C ARG A 690 -0.82 27.16 -2.37
N ASN A 691 -1.16 28.35 -2.89
CA ASN A 691 -0.76 29.63 -2.33
C ASN A 691 -1.18 29.80 -0.86
N ARG A 692 -2.30 29.22 -0.41
CA ARG A 692 -2.76 29.33 0.99
C ARG A 692 -1.89 28.53 1.94
N LEU A 693 -1.46 27.33 1.54
CA LEU A 693 -0.51 26.53 2.33
C LEU A 693 0.83 27.26 2.44
N ILE A 694 1.32 27.83 1.33
CA ILE A 694 2.56 28.62 1.34
C ILE A 694 2.43 29.84 2.23
N ALA A 695 1.32 30.58 2.16
CA ALA A 695 1.06 31.72 3.03
C ALA A 695 1.06 31.32 4.51
N LEU A 696 0.41 30.20 4.85
CA LEU A 696 0.33 29.69 6.21
C LEU A 696 1.72 29.31 6.75
N MET A 697 2.47 28.52 5.98
CA MET A 697 3.83 28.13 6.35
C MET A 697 4.78 29.32 6.41
N SER A 698 4.63 30.30 5.52
CA SER A 698 5.41 31.53 5.55
C SER A 698 5.13 32.35 6.81
N ALA A 699 3.87 32.45 7.24
CA ALA A 699 3.50 33.15 8.46
C ALA A 699 4.14 32.49 9.69
N LEU A 700 4.08 31.16 9.80
CA LEU A 700 4.72 30.41 10.89
C LEU A 700 6.23 30.61 10.91
N VAL A 701 6.89 30.45 9.76
CA VAL A 701 8.35 30.58 9.67
C VAL A 701 8.81 32.02 9.89
N LEU A 702 8.05 33.03 9.47
CA LEU A 702 8.40 34.45 9.67
C LEU A 702 8.13 34.95 11.10
N GLU A 703 7.26 34.29 11.87
CA GLU A 703 7.16 34.50 13.32
C GLU A 703 8.44 34.06 14.03
N GLU A 704 9.02 32.92 13.62
CA GLU A 704 10.23 32.34 14.21
C GLU A 704 11.53 32.98 13.68
N HIS A 705 11.53 33.34 12.40
CA HIS A 705 12.69 33.86 11.66
C HIS A 705 12.32 35.12 10.86
N PRO A 706 12.12 36.27 11.54
CA PRO A 706 11.72 37.51 10.88
C PRO A 706 12.69 37.93 9.76
N GLY A 707 12.15 38.30 8.60
CA GLY A 707 12.93 38.78 7.45
C GLY A 707 13.60 37.69 6.60
N THR A 708 13.42 36.41 6.94
CA THR A 708 13.95 35.29 6.16
C THR A 708 13.37 35.26 4.73
N THR A 709 14.12 34.65 3.83
CA THR A 709 13.69 34.40 2.46
C THR A 709 12.84 33.13 2.40
N ILE A 710 11.68 33.22 1.74
CA ILE A 710 10.81 32.09 1.44
C ILE A 710 11.01 31.72 -0.02
N VAL A 711 11.54 30.52 -0.27
CA VAL A 711 11.79 30.03 -1.63
C VAL A 711 10.59 29.22 -2.10
N THR A 712 10.02 29.59 -3.26
CA THR A 712 8.81 28.95 -3.80
C THR A 712 8.96 28.57 -5.27
N ASP A 713 8.00 27.81 -5.80
CA ASP A 713 7.90 27.57 -7.24
C ASP A 713 7.39 28.79 -8.03
N SER A 714 7.67 28.81 -9.32
CA SER A 714 7.44 29.96 -10.21
C SER A 714 5.97 30.35 -10.42
N VAL A 715 5.04 29.44 -10.11
CA VAL A 715 3.60 29.58 -10.38
C VAL A 715 2.85 30.28 -9.24
N THR A 716 3.54 30.68 -8.18
CA THR A 716 2.96 31.43 -7.06
C THR A 716 2.40 32.80 -7.47
N SER A 717 1.35 33.22 -6.76
CA SER A 717 0.59 34.44 -7.08
C SER A 717 1.33 35.73 -6.69
N ASP A 718 0.93 36.84 -7.33
CA ASP A 718 1.40 38.17 -6.91
C ASP A 718 0.77 38.62 -5.58
N GLY A 719 -0.43 38.11 -5.26
CA GLY A 719 -1.07 38.27 -3.95
C GLY A 719 -0.28 37.62 -2.83
N LEU A 720 0.22 36.40 -3.04
CA LEU A 720 1.12 35.72 -2.11
C LEU A 720 2.45 36.48 -1.93
N THR A 721 3.00 36.98 -3.04
CA THR A 721 4.23 37.81 -2.98
C THR A 721 4.01 39.05 -2.12
N SER A 722 2.92 39.79 -2.35
CA SER A 722 2.58 40.97 -1.54
C SER A 722 2.33 40.61 -0.08
N PHE A 723 1.69 39.47 0.18
CA PHE A 723 1.44 38.99 1.54
C PHE A 723 2.75 38.71 2.29
N ILE A 724 3.67 37.94 1.70
CA ILE A 724 4.97 37.62 2.31
C ILE A 724 5.81 38.89 2.52
N GLU A 725 5.93 39.74 1.50
CA GLU A 725 6.87 40.86 1.53
C GLU A 725 6.33 42.07 2.31
N LYS A 726 5.04 42.41 2.14
CA LYS A 726 4.47 43.64 2.70
C LYS A 726 3.75 43.42 4.03
N LYS A 727 3.07 42.29 4.20
CA LYS A 727 2.31 42.00 5.43
C LYS A 727 3.17 41.24 6.45
N LEU A 728 3.88 40.20 6.03
CA LEU A 728 4.71 39.40 6.95
C LEU A 728 6.15 39.93 7.11
N GLY A 729 6.62 40.80 6.21
CA GLY A 729 7.96 41.38 6.26
C GLY A 729 9.09 40.42 5.88
N GLY A 730 8.78 39.33 5.18
CA GLY A 730 9.77 38.39 4.62
C GLY A 730 10.26 38.80 3.23
N LYS A 731 11.02 37.92 2.58
CA LYS A 731 11.42 38.08 1.16
C LYS A 731 10.88 36.91 0.35
N HIS A 732 10.20 37.17 -0.75
CA HIS A 732 9.69 36.11 -1.60
C HIS A 732 10.67 35.81 -2.76
N HIS A 733 11.25 34.62 -2.75
CA HIS A 733 12.14 34.16 -3.82
C HIS A 733 11.43 33.09 -4.66
N ARG A 734 10.78 33.53 -5.74
CA ARG A 734 10.19 32.61 -6.73
C ARG A 734 11.29 31.98 -7.57
N PHE A 735 11.37 30.66 -7.61
CA PHE A 735 12.37 29.91 -8.34
C PHE A 735 11.76 28.92 -9.33
N LYS A 736 12.61 28.11 -9.98
CA LYS A 736 12.21 27.06 -10.92
C LYS A 736 11.41 25.98 -10.19
N ARG A 737 10.24 25.61 -10.73
CA ARG A 737 9.40 24.51 -10.26
C ARG A 737 10.16 23.19 -10.29
N GLY A 738 9.78 22.28 -9.41
CA GLY A 738 10.39 21.01 -9.07
C GLY A 738 10.97 21.08 -7.65
N TYR A 739 10.41 20.30 -6.72
CA TYR A 739 10.74 20.33 -5.29
C TYR A 739 12.24 20.40 -5.00
N LYS A 740 13.05 19.55 -5.64
CA LYS A 740 14.51 19.55 -5.47
C LYS A 740 15.17 20.86 -5.92
N ASN A 741 14.69 21.50 -6.98
CA ASN A 741 15.19 22.82 -7.41
C ASN A 741 14.93 23.89 -6.34
N VAL A 742 13.74 23.89 -5.73
CA VAL A 742 13.33 24.86 -4.70
C VAL A 742 14.13 24.62 -3.41
N ILE A 743 14.30 23.37 -3.00
CA ILE A 743 15.11 23.00 -1.83
C ILE A 743 16.59 23.36 -2.04
N ASP A 744 17.16 22.99 -3.18
CA ASP A 744 18.57 23.27 -3.48
C ASP A 744 18.85 24.77 -3.55
N GLU A 745 17.89 25.55 -4.05
CA GLU A 745 18.02 27.00 -4.06
C GLU A 745 18.00 27.58 -2.64
N ALA A 746 17.12 27.10 -1.75
CA ALA A 746 17.13 27.53 -0.35
C ALA A 746 18.45 27.18 0.35
N ILE A 747 19.00 25.99 0.10
CA ILE A 747 20.32 25.59 0.59
C ILE A 747 21.41 26.51 0.02
N ARG A 748 21.39 26.80 -1.29
CA ARG A 748 22.35 27.67 -1.97
C ARG A 748 22.33 29.07 -1.40
N LEU A 749 21.15 29.66 -1.20
CA LEU A 749 20.99 30.99 -0.59
C LEU A 749 21.64 31.03 0.80
N ASN A 750 21.35 30.03 1.65
CA ASN A 750 21.99 29.94 2.97
C ASN A 750 23.52 29.84 2.87
N SER A 751 24.05 29.10 1.89
CA SER A 751 25.51 28.95 1.71
C SER A 751 26.23 30.24 1.32
N ILE A 752 25.52 31.22 0.75
CA ILE A 752 26.06 32.54 0.38
C ILE A 752 25.67 33.65 1.37
N GLY A 753 25.09 33.29 2.52
CA GLY A 753 24.71 34.24 3.58
C GLY A 753 23.34 34.89 3.40
N GLU A 754 22.53 34.44 2.44
CA GLU A 754 21.13 34.84 2.30
C GLU A 754 20.25 33.85 3.08
N GLU A 755 19.79 34.27 4.26
CA GLU A 755 19.00 33.39 5.13
C GLU A 755 17.67 32.99 4.48
N SER A 756 17.43 31.67 4.45
CA SER A 756 16.18 31.04 4.06
C SER A 756 15.87 29.90 5.02
N HIS A 757 14.62 29.79 5.44
CA HIS A 757 14.17 28.74 6.36
C HIS A 757 13.08 27.84 5.78
N LEU A 758 12.53 28.20 4.61
CA LEU A 758 11.44 27.48 3.96
C LEU A 758 11.64 27.40 2.45
N ALA A 759 11.58 26.18 1.94
CA ALA A 759 11.42 25.84 0.53
C ALA A 759 10.07 25.14 0.37
N ILE A 760 9.15 25.68 -0.44
CA ILE A 760 7.79 25.12 -0.55
C ILE A 760 7.16 25.35 -1.93
N GLU A 761 6.48 24.35 -2.47
CA GLU A 761 5.81 24.43 -3.77
C GLU A 761 4.29 24.49 -3.65
N THR A 762 3.64 25.02 -4.69
CA THR A 762 2.17 24.96 -4.79
C THR A 762 1.62 23.54 -4.88
N SER A 763 2.45 22.53 -5.13
CA SER A 763 2.05 21.11 -5.17
C SER A 763 1.97 20.43 -3.80
N GLY A 764 2.29 21.14 -2.72
CA GLY A 764 2.27 20.59 -1.35
C GLY A 764 3.59 19.98 -0.88
N HIS A 765 4.63 19.98 -1.74
CA HIS A 765 6.00 19.68 -1.32
C HIS A 765 6.53 20.82 -0.45
N GLY A 766 7.30 20.50 0.59
CA GLY A 766 7.93 21.52 1.42
C GLY A 766 8.98 20.97 2.37
N ALA A 767 10.02 21.76 2.56
CA ALA A 767 11.15 21.44 3.41
C ALA A 767 11.54 22.67 4.25
N LEU A 768 11.82 22.42 5.53
CA LEU A 768 12.32 23.43 6.45
C LEU A 768 13.78 23.20 6.79
N LYS A 769 14.51 24.30 7.05
CA LYS A 769 15.92 24.25 7.47
C LYS A 769 16.10 23.48 8.77
N GLU A 770 15.18 23.65 9.72
CA GLU A 770 15.19 22.96 11.01
C GLU A 770 14.96 21.44 10.89
N ASN A 771 14.28 21.00 9.84
CA ASN A 771 14.05 19.59 9.51
C ASN A 771 15.01 19.12 8.41
N HIS A 772 16.25 19.60 8.44
CA HIS A 772 17.35 19.15 7.57
C HIS A 772 17.10 19.25 6.06
N TRP A 773 16.24 20.17 5.60
CA TRP A 773 15.83 20.27 4.20
C TRP A 773 15.19 18.99 3.65
N LEU A 774 14.59 18.21 4.54
CA LEU A 774 13.79 17.04 4.21
C LEU A 774 12.45 17.50 3.61
N ASP A 775 12.12 16.99 2.43
CA ASP A 775 10.79 17.16 1.82
C ASP A 775 9.76 16.29 2.57
N ASP A 776 9.05 16.93 3.50
CA ASP A 776 8.30 16.25 4.55
C ASP A 776 6.90 16.84 4.72
N GLY A 777 5.96 16.29 3.95
CA GLY A 777 4.54 16.66 4.05
C GLY A 777 3.97 16.45 5.45
N ALA A 778 4.44 15.44 6.19
CA ALA A 778 4.00 15.18 7.57
C ALA A 778 4.53 16.25 8.53
N TYR A 779 5.79 16.67 8.38
CA TYR A 779 6.37 17.71 9.22
C TYR A 779 5.78 19.10 8.94
N LEU A 780 5.36 19.40 7.69
CA LEU A 780 4.55 20.59 7.43
C LEU A 780 3.30 20.58 8.31
N MET A 781 2.59 19.46 8.39
CA MET A 781 1.41 19.33 9.24
C MET A 781 1.76 19.42 10.72
N VAL A 782 2.91 18.90 11.15
CA VAL A 782 3.42 19.10 12.52
C VAL A 782 3.57 20.59 12.84
N LYS A 783 4.09 21.44 11.93
CA LYS A 783 4.17 22.90 12.19
C LYS A 783 2.79 23.54 12.43
N LEU A 784 1.75 23.09 11.73
CA LEU A 784 0.38 23.53 11.99
C LEU A 784 -0.07 23.07 13.39
N LEU A 785 0.20 21.82 13.77
CA LEU A 785 -0.12 21.28 15.09
C LEU A 785 0.63 21.99 16.21
N ASN A 786 1.92 22.32 16.02
CA ASN A 786 2.73 23.10 16.96
C ASN A 786 2.07 24.45 17.24
N LYS A 787 1.62 25.15 16.19
CA LYS A 787 0.92 26.43 16.35
C LYS A 787 -0.38 26.29 17.14
N LEU A 788 -1.20 25.28 16.82
CA LEU A 788 -2.44 25.01 17.56
C LEU A 788 -2.17 24.70 19.03
N ALA A 789 -1.17 23.86 19.30
CA ALA A 789 -0.77 23.45 20.63
C ALA A 789 -0.23 24.62 21.46
N SER A 790 0.67 25.43 20.88
CA SER A 790 1.26 26.61 21.51
C SER A 790 0.22 27.70 21.79
N ALA A 791 -0.69 27.97 20.86
CA ALA A 791 -1.78 28.93 21.04
C ALA A 791 -2.72 28.51 22.19
N ARG A 792 -3.01 27.21 22.29
CA ARG A 792 -3.80 26.68 23.41
C ARG A 792 -3.05 26.81 24.74
N ALA A 793 -1.78 26.41 24.78
CA ALA A 793 -0.97 26.45 25.99
C ALA A 793 -0.80 27.87 26.55
N SER A 794 -0.70 28.87 25.67
CA SER A 794 -0.61 30.29 26.04
C SER A 794 -1.96 30.97 26.29
N GLY A 795 -3.08 30.31 25.99
CA GLY A 795 -4.42 30.89 26.09
C GLY A 795 -4.71 31.97 25.05
N SER A 796 -3.87 32.11 24.00
CA SER A 796 -3.99 33.14 22.97
C SER A 796 -5.05 32.82 21.90
N GLY A 797 -5.64 31.63 21.94
CA GLY A 797 -6.73 31.21 21.05
C GLY A 797 -7.05 29.73 21.19
N SER A 798 -8.18 29.30 20.63
CA SER A 798 -8.56 27.90 20.54
C SER A 798 -9.18 27.57 19.17
N GLY A 799 -9.04 26.32 18.74
CA GLY A 799 -9.61 25.80 17.49
C GLY A 799 -8.85 26.21 16.21
N GLY A 800 -9.39 25.78 15.05
CA GLY A 800 -8.78 26.00 13.73
C GLY A 800 -8.68 27.47 13.29
N LYS A 801 -9.42 28.38 13.91
CA LYS A 801 -9.38 29.83 13.61
C LYS A 801 -7.99 30.42 13.77
N VAL A 802 -7.18 29.88 14.70
CA VAL A 802 -5.78 30.26 14.89
C VAL A 802 -4.99 30.19 13.58
N LEU A 803 -5.24 29.18 12.75
CA LEU A 803 -4.56 29.03 11.46
C LEU A 803 -5.15 29.95 10.39
N ILE A 804 -6.46 30.15 10.40
CA ILE A 804 -7.15 31.04 9.44
C ILE A 804 -6.65 32.48 9.61
N ASP A 805 -6.51 32.93 10.86
CA ASP A 805 -6.09 34.30 11.18
C ASP A 805 -4.67 34.61 10.69
N LEU A 806 -3.78 33.60 10.62
CA LEU A 806 -2.42 33.77 10.13
C LEU A 806 -2.37 34.19 8.65
N ILE A 807 -3.37 33.80 7.86
CA ILE A 807 -3.42 34.11 6.42
C ILE A 807 -4.49 35.15 6.08
N ASP A 808 -5.05 35.83 7.09
CA ASP A 808 -5.95 36.95 6.87
C ASP A 808 -5.28 37.99 5.95
N GLY A 809 -6.04 38.68 5.10
CA GLY A 809 -5.50 39.64 4.14
C GLY A 809 -4.62 39.07 3.01
N LEU A 810 -4.50 37.75 2.87
CA LEU A 810 -3.98 37.15 1.65
C LEU A 810 -4.91 37.46 0.47
N GLU A 811 -4.43 38.23 -0.49
CA GLU A 811 -5.17 38.56 -1.70
C GLU A 811 -5.19 37.38 -2.68
N GLU A 812 -6.36 37.08 -3.23
CA GLU A 812 -6.55 36.01 -4.20
C GLU A 812 -7.17 36.56 -5.47
N ALA A 813 -6.65 36.12 -6.63
CA ALA A 813 -7.17 36.51 -7.92
C ALA A 813 -8.58 35.93 -8.13
N ALA A 814 -9.47 36.72 -8.73
CA ALA A 814 -10.81 36.26 -9.09
C ALA A 814 -10.76 35.15 -10.16
N VAL A 815 -9.73 35.19 -11.02
CA VAL A 815 -9.47 34.19 -12.05
C VAL A 815 -8.07 33.66 -11.86
N ALA A 816 -7.94 32.34 -11.75
CA ALA A 816 -6.67 31.61 -11.77
C ALA A 816 -6.84 30.33 -12.58
N VAL A 817 -6.05 30.18 -13.65
CA VAL A 817 -6.15 29.03 -14.56
C VAL A 817 -4.78 28.53 -14.99
N GLU A 818 -4.66 27.21 -15.13
CA GLU A 818 -3.54 26.56 -15.82
C GLU A 818 -4.06 25.91 -17.10
N LEU A 819 -3.47 26.28 -18.23
CA LEU A 819 -3.70 25.68 -19.54
C LEU A 819 -2.44 24.91 -19.95
N ARG A 820 -2.59 23.76 -20.59
CA ARG A 820 -1.46 22.92 -21.01
C ARG A 820 -1.40 22.82 -22.53
N LEU A 821 -0.44 23.51 -23.14
CA LEU A 821 -0.24 23.53 -24.58
C LEU A 821 0.70 22.38 -24.97
N LYS A 822 0.18 21.33 -25.59
CA LYS A 822 0.96 20.13 -25.94
C LYS A 822 1.83 20.39 -27.16
N ILE A 823 3.05 19.85 -27.17
CA ILE A 823 3.94 19.88 -28.33
C ILE A 823 3.81 18.53 -29.04
N ASP A 824 3.36 18.55 -30.30
CA ASP A 824 3.35 17.37 -31.15
C ASP A 824 4.77 17.02 -31.57
N GLN A 825 5.33 15.99 -30.93
CA GLN A 825 6.70 15.55 -31.17
C GLN A 825 6.91 14.95 -32.58
N ASN A 826 5.84 14.59 -33.27
CA ASN A 826 5.90 14.03 -34.62
C ASN A 826 5.74 15.10 -35.72
N HIS A 827 5.53 16.36 -35.34
CA HIS A 827 5.31 17.43 -36.29
C HIS A 827 6.61 17.80 -37.04
N ALA A 828 6.49 18.10 -38.33
CA ALA A 828 7.64 18.39 -39.20
C ALA A 828 8.49 19.60 -38.72
N ASP A 829 7.88 20.55 -38.01
CA ASP A 829 8.55 21.75 -37.49
C ASP A 829 9.62 21.44 -36.43
N LEU A 830 9.54 20.31 -35.74
CA LEU A 830 10.60 19.89 -34.81
C LEU A 830 11.84 19.40 -35.56
N LYS A 831 11.73 19.02 -36.85
CA LYS A 831 12.84 18.55 -37.69
C LYS A 831 13.65 17.41 -37.07
N GLY A 832 13.00 16.56 -36.27
CA GLY A 832 13.65 15.48 -35.51
C GLY A 832 14.46 15.95 -34.29
N GLY A 833 14.39 17.24 -33.93
CA GLY A 833 15.02 17.83 -32.74
C GLY A 833 14.21 17.60 -31.46
N SER A 834 14.72 18.10 -30.33
CA SER A 834 14.06 17.94 -29.03
C SER A 834 12.83 18.84 -28.92
N PHE A 835 11.79 18.38 -28.21
CA PHE A 835 10.69 19.26 -27.81
C PHE A 835 11.17 20.45 -26.96
N ARG A 836 12.33 20.32 -26.29
CA ARG A 836 12.93 21.39 -25.49
C ARG A 836 13.38 22.55 -26.37
N ASP A 837 14.14 22.27 -27.43
CA ASP A 837 14.62 23.28 -28.38
C ASP A 837 13.44 24.04 -29.01
N TYR A 838 12.38 23.30 -29.37
CA TYR A 838 11.15 23.89 -29.90
C TYR A 838 10.47 24.78 -28.86
N GLY A 839 10.28 24.29 -27.63
CA GLY A 839 9.67 25.05 -26.54
C GLY A 839 10.46 26.31 -26.19
N GLU A 840 11.80 26.24 -26.16
CA GLU A 840 12.67 27.40 -25.93
C GLU A 840 12.53 28.45 -27.05
N ALA A 841 12.40 28.01 -28.31
CA ALA A 841 12.13 28.92 -29.43
C ALA A 841 10.76 29.62 -29.29
N VAL A 842 9.72 28.92 -28.82
CA VAL A 842 8.41 29.50 -28.51
C VAL A 842 8.54 30.56 -27.43
N LEU A 843 9.19 30.23 -26.31
CA LEU A 843 9.37 31.12 -25.17
C LEU A 843 10.17 32.38 -25.57
N LYS A 844 11.29 32.21 -26.28
CA LYS A 844 12.09 33.33 -26.79
C LYS A 844 11.29 34.25 -27.70
N HIS A 845 10.41 33.69 -28.54
CA HIS A 845 9.55 34.51 -29.38
C HIS A 845 8.49 35.28 -28.56
N LEU A 846 7.85 34.62 -27.60
CA LEU A 846 6.88 35.27 -26.70
C LEU A 846 7.54 36.41 -25.92
N GLU A 847 8.76 36.21 -25.42
CA GLU A 847 9.54 37.23 -24.73
C GLU A 847 9.79 38.48 -25.61
N ASN A 848 10.21 38.28 -26.86
CA ASN A 848 10.44 39.39 -27.80
C ASN A 848 9.15 40.15 -28.13
N THR A 849 8.05 39.42 -28.37
CA THR A 849 6.76 40.03 -28.71
C THR A 849 6.19 40.83 -27.55
N THR A 850 6.26 40.28 -26.33
CA THR A 850 5.74 40.94 -25.12
C THR A 850 6.56 42.15 -24.70
N SER A 851 7.88 42.14 -24.94
CA SER A 851 8.76 43.28 -24.67
C SER A 851 8.45 44.51 -25.54
N SER A 852 7.71 44.33 -26.63
CA SER A 852 7.32 45.41 -27.55
C SER A 852 5.98 46.06 -27.18
N ASP A 853 5.20 45.47 -26.26
CA ASP A 853 3.90 46.00 -25.83
C ASP A 853 4.07 46.83 -24.55
N PRO A 854 3.82 48.16 -24.58
CA PRO A 854 3.98 49.02 -23.40
C PRO A 854 2.96 48.71 -22.27
N LYS A 855 1.90 47.94 -22.54
CA LYS A 855 0.91 47.51 -21.53
C LYS A 855 1.35 46.26 -20.78
N LEU A 856 2.41 45.60 -21.23
CA LEU A 856 2.94 44.39 -20.67
C LEU A 856 4.31 44.66 -20.05
N LYS A 857 4.55 44.10 -18.87
CA LYS A 857 5.80 44.23 -18.15
C LYS A 857 6.35 42.86 -17.78
N LYS A 858 7.49 42.51 -18.35
CA LYS A 858 8.21 41.29 -17.97
C LYS A 858 8.65 41.38 -16.50
N ALA A 859 8.48 40.31 -15.75
CA ALA A 859 9.02 40.22 -14.39
C ALA A 859 10.56 40.17 -14.42
N SER A 860 11.21 40.94 -13.54
CA SER A 860 12.67 41.04 -13.46
C SER A 860 13.33 39.76 -12.94
N ASN A 861 12.64 39.04 -12.04
CA ASN A 861 13.16 37.89 -11.32
C ASN A 861 12.49 36.63 -11.86
N THR A 862 12.82 36.25 -13.10
CA THR A 862 12.32 35.02 -13.74
C THR A 862 13.43 34.00 -13.88
N TYR A 863 13.27 32.86 -13.20
CA TYR A 863 14.24 31.76 -13.26
C TYR A 863 13.80 30.65 -14.21
N GLU A 864 12.54 30.64 -14.65
CA GLU A 864 12.06 29.80 -15.74
C GLU A 864 10.93 30.48 -16.51
N GLY A 865 10.78 30.09 -17.78
CA GLY A 865 9.70 30.56 -18.64
C GLY A 865 9.69 32.07 -18.86
N VAL A 866 8.54 32.57 -19.29
CA VAL A 866 8.28 33.99 -19.56
C VAL A 866 7.08 34.41 -18.70
N ARG A 867 7.37 35.14 -17.61
CA ARG A 867 6.36 35.74 -16.74
C ARG A 867 6.18 37.22 -17.06
N VAL A 868 4.95 37.63 -17.31
CA VAL A 868 4.59 38.99 -17.71
C VAL A 868 3.36 39.44 -16.95
N SER A 869 3.43 40.62 -16.37
CA SER A 869 2.29 41.30 -15.73
C SER A 869 1.67 42.31 -16.70
N GLY A 870 0.35 42.44 -16.67
CA GLY A 870 -0.40 43.34 -17.54
C GLY A 870 -1.89 43.29 -17.23
N HIS A 871 -2.64 44.33 -17.57
CA HIS A 871 -4.09 44.38 -17.36
C HIS A 871 -4.55 44.10 -15.91
N GLY A 872 -3.70 44.40 -14.92
CA GLY A 872 -3.98 44.11 -13.50
C GLY A 872 -3.75 42.65 -13.08
N GLY A 873 -3.34 41.77 -13.99
CA GLY A 873 -3.00 40.36 -13.74
C GLY A 873 -1.61 39.99 -14.26
N TRP A 874 -1.38 38.70 -14.44
CA TRP A 874 -0.14 38.16 -14.99
C TRP A 874 -0.36 36.83 -15.72
N PHE A 875 0.57 36.49 -16.62
CA PHE A 875 0.72 35.13 -17.15
C PHE A 875 2.15 34.62 -17.00
N LEU A 876 2.31 33.29 -16.94
CA LEU A 876 3.58 32.59 -17.04
C LEU A 876 3.42 31.46 -18.06
N LEU A 877 4.15 31.52 -19.17
CA LEU A 877 4.35 30.36 -20.05
C LEU A 877 5.72 29.77 -19.73
N ARG A 878 5.78 28.47 -19.45
CA ARG A 878 7.04 27.78 -19.16
C ARG A 878 7.14 26.45 -19.90
N LEU A 879 8.34 25.90 -19.97
CA LEU A 879 8.58 24.57 -20.51
C LEU A 879 8.43 23.53 -19.38
N SER A 880 7.67 22.46 -19.62
CA SER A 880 7.58 21.36 -18.65
C SER A 880 8.91 20.63 -18.52
N LEU A 881 9.24 20.18 -17.29
CA LEU A 881 10.48 19.49 -16.99
C LEU A 881 10.57 18.10 -17.67
N HIS A 882 9.43 17.40 -17.73
CA HIS A 882 9.35 15.98 -18.10
C HIS A 882 8.54 15.71 -19.37
N ASP A 883 7.49 16.52 -19.60
CA ASP A 883 6.54 16.29 -20.69
C ASP A 883 6.75 17.27 -21.85
N PRO A 884 6.43 16.89 -23.10
CA PRO A 884 6.44 17.78 -24.25
C PRO A 884 5.25 18.75 -24.21
N VAL A 885 5.23 19.65 -23.23
CA VAL A 885 4.13 20.56 -22.94
C VAL A 885 4.67 21.92 -22.49
N LEU A 886 3.99 23.00 -22.87
CA LEU A 886 4.14 24.33 -22.30
C LEU A 886 2.95 24.67 -21.38
N PRO A 887 3.09 24.55 -20.05
CA PRO A 887 2.09 25.05 -19.12
C PRO A 887 2.02 26.58 -19.17
N LEU A 888 0.79 27.10 -19.28
CA LEU A 888 0.43 28.51 -19.25
C LEU A 888 -0.42 28.76 -18.01
N ASN A 889 0.11 29.50 -17.04
CA ASN A 889 -0.63 29.98 -15.89
C ASN A 889 -1.09 31.42 -16.14
N ILE A 890 -2.34 31.74 -15.81
CA ILE A 890 -2.91 33.09 -15.91
C ILE A 890 -3.64 33.39 -14.60
N GLU A 891 -3.37 34.55 -14.01
CA GLU A 891 -4.18 35.12 -12.94
C GLU A 891 -4.61 36.55 -13.30
N ALA A 892 -5.84 36.90 -12.97
CA ALA A 892 -6.40 38.22 -13.25
C ALA A 892 -7.54 38.60 -12.30
N PRO A 893 -7.81 39.91 -12.13
CA PRO A 893 -8.93 40.40 -11.32
C PRO A 893 -10.30 40.16 -11.96
N SER A 894 -10.37 39.88 -13.26
CA SER A 894 -11.61 39.61 -13.99
C SER A 894 -11.38 38.63 -15.16
N ASN A 895 -12.46 37.98 -15.63
CA ASN A 895 -12.39 37.15 -16.83
C ASN A 895 -11.95 37.94 -18.06
N GLU A 896 -12.41 39.19 -18.20
CA GLU A 896 -12.06 40.05 -19.33
C GLU A 896 -10.54 40.32 -19.38
N ASP A 897 -9.93 40.59 -18.23
CA ASP A 897 -8.50 40.83 -18.15
C ASP A 897 -7.68 39.54 -18.33
N ALA A 898 -8.19 38.41 -17.85
CA ALA A 898 -7.59 37.10 -18.12
C ALA A 898 -7.59 36.77 -19.62
N VAL A 899 -8.69 37.08 -20.33
CA VAL A 899 -8.80 36.91 -21.78
C VAL A 899 -7.82 37.83 -22.52
N LYS A 900 -7.63 39.09 -22.10
CA LYS A 900 -6.62 39.99 -22.70
C LYS A 900 -5.20 39.40 -22.58
N LEU A 901 -4.86 38.85 -21.42
CA LEU A 901 -3.58 38.16 -21.21
C LEU A 901 -3.46 36.91 -22.09
N GLY A 902 -4.52 36.10 -22.16
CA GLY A 902 -4.58 34.91 -23.03
C GLY A 902 -4.43 35.25 -24.51
N LEU A 903 -5.05 36.34 -24.98
CA LEU A 903 -4.92 36.82 -26.36
C LEU A 903 -3.50 37.28 -26.69
N ALA A 904 -2.81 37.93 -25.75
CA ALA A 904 -1.41 38.31 -25.93
C ALA A 904 -0.51 37.08 -26.14
N VAL A 905 -0.71 36.02 -25.33
CA VAL A 905 0.00 34.75 -25.51
C VAL A 905 -0.39 34.08 -26.82
N LEU A 906 -1.68 33.98 -27.13
CA LEU A 906 -2.18 33.33 -28.34
C LEU A 906 -1.61 33.97 -29.60
N ALA A 907 -1.59 35.30 -29.66
CA ALA A 907 -1.03 36.04 -30.79
C ALA A 907 0.45 35.70 -31.04
N ALA A 908 1.23 35.50 -29.98
CA ALA A 908 2.64 35.13 -30.08
C ALA A 908 2.84 33.65 -30.47
N VAL A 909 2.03 32.73 -29.91
CA VAL A 909 2.27 31.30 -30.09
C VAL A 909 1.59 30.69 -31.33
N LYS A 910 0.59 31.34 -31.92
CA LYS A 910 -0.21 30.79 -33.04
C LYS A 910 0.60 30.42 -34.28
N LYS A 911 1.78 31.01 -34.48
CA LYS A 911 2.66 30.69 -35.62
C LYS A 911 3.41 29.36 -35.48
N PHE A 912 3.36 28.74 -34.30
CA PHE A 912 4.09 27.52 -33.95
C PHE A 912 3.16 26.31 -34.14
N ALA A 913 3.12 25.73 -35.35
CA ALA A 913 2.10 24.76 -35.74
C ALA A 913 2.18 23.41 -34.99
N ALA A 914 3.34 23.04 -34.44
CA ALA A 914 3.46 21.86 -33.58
C ALA A 914 2.93 22.07 -32.15
N LEU A 915 2.54 23.30 -31.78
CA LEU A 915 1.99 23.59 -30.46
C LEU A 915 0.46 23.57 -30.51
N ASP A 916 -0.16 22.67 -29.76
CA ASP A 916 -1.62 22.60 -29.62
C ASP A 916 -2.13 23.77 -28.77
N THR A 917 -2.75 24.75 -29.42
CA THR A 917 -3.35 25.93 -28.79
C THR A 917 -4.83 25.76 -28.45
N SER A 918 -5.45 24.61 -28.73
CA SER A 918 -6.91 24.43 -28.65
C SER A 918 -7.49 24.81 -27.28
N ALA A 919 -6.76 24.53 -26.20
CA ALA A 919 -7.16 24.90 -24.84
C ALA A 919 -7.15 26.42 -24.63
N LEU A 920 -6.16 27.12 -25.18
CA LEU A 920 -6.05 28.57 -25.14
C LEU A 920 -7.09 29.24 -26.04
N ASP A 921 -7.32 28.71 -27.24
CA ASP A 921 -8.37 29.18 -28.15
C ASP A 921 -9.75 29.11 -27.49
N LYS A 922 -10.06 27.98 -26.82
CA LYS A 922 -11.31 27.82 -26.08
C LYS A 922 -11.40 28.76 -24.88
N PHE A 923 -10.27 29.07 -24.23
CA PHE A 923 -10.24 29.97 -23.08
C PHE A 923 -10.55 31.42 -23.48
N VAL A 924 -9.95 31.92 -24.56
CA VAL A 924 -10.14 33.31 -25.01
C VAL A 924 -11.49 33.58 -25.70
N GLN A 925 -12.26 32.53 -25.99
CA GLN A 925 -13.61 32.62 -26.58
C GLN A 925 -14.73 32.63 -25.53
N GLN A 926 -14.41 32.35 -24.26
CA GLN A 926 -15.34 32.43 -23.12
C GLN A 926 -15.44 33.87 -22.64
#